data_AF-A0A3D5S6F5-F1
#
_entry.id   AF-A0A3D5S6F5-F1
#
_cell.length_a   1.000
_cell.length_b   1.000
_cell.length_c   1.000
_cell.angle_alpha   90.00
_cell.angle_beta   90.00
_cell.angle_gamma   90.00
#
_symmetry.space_group_name_H-M   'P 1'
#
loop_
_entity.id
_entity.type
_entity.pdbx_description
1 polymer ?
#
loop_
_entity_poly.entity_id
_entity_poly.type
_entity_poly.pdbx_seq_one_letter_code
_entity_poly.pdbx_strand_id
1 'polypeptide(L)'
;AVAERGTKLDENGIETPVTQEVIDKAQEIKAQFPEVVSVYKKYQEWNNELIKYAVASGMLNADLAQTWIDASIYYPFYRKMQDGDLAGPNIAHGSITATNPLAMKIKGSKEALHPAPLETISRNANSIIQASMKNIGMEKLLKVFEASGMAERVKPGESTTGAYIVPVFINGNKEYYRVSDPEYIYGLQVVGLSDNTGIFRFLAMSAGFLREMVTRDPGFMLVNMMRDTMSAFVTSGADFKPFIDTFKNFTADISDLERYGVAGGYDFKDDQLDIANFMKKEMRKRGISENGGMNVTDAFIKVWDFAGEMTTNSDMSTRKGVYDVIYQQTGSQYEAAFQALEIINFARRGADPYVRIITAAIPFLNARIQGLDIIWRGGTGQYSAVRSQLEGSEAEIARQIQINMLTRGAFLMFLTAMYYAWVSDEDEYKNASLEQRDDHWIFPGIKGLPPLKIPIPFEVGTIFKVIPERIMDVMMGGEVADLAKSYKRQLRNTLKIDPLGFQAIKPFVEVMNNRSTYTGSEIIPYYMQTLEPTEQSRYGTNEFARLVGTSLGISPIKLEYLMRGYGGTLGGYLLGMTDAMLRQATGRDFLTPRIDQMPVLKRFFGTEFGGGLQQQFYELRTESDRLIQTINKMKKENRWDELQAYVANRKGLVSTRSQVLALDRFMANWRRQRDRVLHSDLSPKVKKDIIEQMMLTRDARLMYVPELRKASDLPVRFVE
;
A
#
# COMPACT_ATOMS: atom_id res chain seq x y z
N ALA A 1 12.08 15.62 -40.41
CA ALA A 1 12.79 15.89 -39.14
C ALA A 1 14.28 16.19 -39.36
N VAL A 2 15.20 15.21 -39.36
CA VAL A 2 16.66 15.45 -39.43
C VAL A 2 17.06 16.24 -40.68
N ALA A 3 16.66 15.76 -41.86
CA ALA A 3 16.94 16.42 -43.14
C ALA A 3 16.36 17.84 -43.21
N GLU A 4 15.08 18.02 -42.88
CA GLU A 4 14.41 19.33 -42.92
C GLU A 4 15.04 20.35 -41.96
N ARG A 5 15.47 19.94 -40.77
CA ARG A 5 16.16 20.83 -39.84
C ARG A 5 17.55 21.18 -40.34
N GLY A 6 18.27 20.21 -40.92
CA GLY A 6 19.57 20.42 -41.54
C GLY A 6 19.50 21.50 -42.61
N THR A 7 18.55 21.36 -43.55
CA THR A 7 18.32 22.35 -44.60
C THR A 7 18.01 23.74 -44.04
N LYS A 8 17.09 23.85 -43.06
CA LYS A 8 16.73 25.15 -42.48
C LYS A 8 17.86 25.78 -41.65
N LEU A 9 18.68 25.00 -40.96
CA LEU A 9 19.82 25.52 -40.19
C LEU A 9 20.96 25.98 -41.11
N ASP A 10 21.20 25.25 -42.21
CA ASP A 10 22.14 25.62 -43.25
C ASP A 10 21.73 26.94 -43.95
N GLU A 11 20.43 27.09 -44.25
CA GLU A 11 19.84 28.35 -44.74
C GLU A 11 20.03 29.53 -43.78
N ASN A 12 20.14 29.26 -42.48
CA ASN A 12 20.38 30.26 -41.43
C ASN A 12 21.88 30.42 -41.07
N GLY A 13 22.79 29.82 -41.85
CA GLY A 13 24.24 29.92 -41.66
C GLY A 13 24.80 29.17 -40.45
N ILE A 14 24.05 28.18 -39.93
CA ILE A 14 24.45 27.35 -38.79
C ILE A 14 24.97 26.01 -39.31
N GLU A 15 26.22 25.66 -39.00
CA GLU A 15 26.87 24.42 -39.46
C GLU A 15 26.08 23.17 -39.04
N THR A 16 25.78 22.28 -40.00
CA THR A 16 24.98 21.06 -39.77
C THR A 16 25.70 19.79 -40.23
N PRO A 17 25.53 18.65 -39.53
CA PRO A 17 26.09 17.36 -39.94
C PRO A 17 25.24 16.64 -41.02
N VAL A 18 24.24 17.31 -41.62
CA VAL A 18 23.32 16.68 -42.57
C VAL A 18 23.94 16.70 -43.97
N THR A 19 24.18 15.52 -44.53
CA THR A 19 24.72 15.36 -45.89
C THR A 19 23.59 15.39 -46.94
N GLN A 20 23.93 15.67 -48.19
CA GLN A 20 22.99 15.62 -49.32
C GLN A 20 22.31 14.24 -49.44
N GLU A 21 23.05 13.15 -49.18
CA GLU A 21 22.53 11.78 -49.16
C GLU A 21 21.38 11.59 -48.15
N VAL A 22 21.45 12.24 -46.97
CA VAL A 22 20.38 12.19 -45.95
C VAL A 22 19.14 12.98 -46.42
N ILE A 23 19.34 14.06 -47.17
CA ILE A 23 18.25 14.86 -47.75
C ILE A 23 17.53 14.06 -48.82
N ASP A 24 18.27 13.43 -49.73
CA ASP A 24 17.71 12.64 -50.83
C ASP A 24 16.93 11.42 -50.30
N LYS A 25 17.49 10.71 -49.31
CA LYS A 25 16.83 9.59 -48.64
C LYS A 25 15.58 10.02 -47.86
N ALA A 26 15.56 11.22 -47.31
CA ALA A 26 14.36 11.76 -46.67
C ALA A 26 13.26 12.10 -47.68
N GLN A 27 13.61 12.57 -48.88
CA GLN A 27 12.64 12.79 -49.96
C GLN A 27 12.06 11.47 -50.47
N GLU A 28 12.90 10.44 -50.60
CA GLU A 28 12.45 9.09 -50.94
C GLU A 28 11.46 8.54 -49.91
N ILE A 29 11.77 8.65 -48.61
CA ILE A 29 10.87 8.23 -47.52
C ILE A 29 9.55 9.01 -47.56
N LYS A 30 9.58 10.31 -47.83
CA LYS A 30 8.36 11.13 -47.95
C LYS A 30 7.47 10.69 -49.11
N ALA A 31 8.08 10.29 -50.23
CA ALA A 31 7.36 9.82 -51.41
C ALA A 31 6.79 8.41 -51.22
N GLN A 32 7.55 7.52 -50.57
CA GLN A 32 7.18 6.12 -50.40
C GLN A 32 6.26 5.86 -49.21
N PHE A 33 6.32 6.69 -48.15
CA PHE A 33 5.57 6.48 -46.90
C PHE A 33 4.82 7.75 -46.45
N PRO A 34 3.64 8.05 -47.04
CA PRO A 34 2.81 9.19 -46.65
C PRO A 34 2.43 9.21 -45.16
N GLU A 35 2.33 8.05 -44.52
CA GLU A 35 2.05 7.88 -43.09
C GLU A 35 3.14 8.53 -42.23
N VAL A 36 4.40 8.44 -42.64
CA VAL A 36 5.54 9.05 -41.93
C VAL A 36 5.43 10.57 -41.96
N VAL A 37 4.98 11.14 -43.07
CA VAL A 37 4.72 12.59 -43.19
C VAL A 37 3.56 13.01 -42.30
N SER A 38 2.48 12.22 -42.23
CA SER A 38 1.35 12.49 -41.34
C SER A 38 1.75 12.44 -39.86
N VAL A 39 2.50 11.41 -39.44
CA VAL A 39 2.99 11.28 -38.06
C VAL A 39 3.88 12.47 -37.69
N TYR A 40 4.77 12.88 -38.60
CA TYR A 40 5.63 14.04 -38.37
C TYR A 40 4.83 15.34 -38.20
N LYS A 41 3.80 15.59 -39.03
CA LYS A 41 2.93 16.76 -38.89
C LYS A 41 2.19 16.76 -37.55
N LYS A 42 1.57 15.63 -37.18
CA LYS A 42 0.88 15.48 -35.89
C LYS A 42 1.82 15.67 -34.70
N TYR A 43 3.06 15.19 -34.81
CA TYR A 43 4.08 15.42 -33.79
C TYR A 43 4.45 16.91 -33.65
N GLN A 44 4.61 17.63 -34.76
CA GLN A 44 4.88 19.06 -34.75
C GLN A 44 3.69 19.87 -34.18
N GLU A 45 2.46 19.51 -34.54
CA GLU A 45 1.25 20.09 -33.95
C GLU A 45 1.23 19.90 -32.42
N TRP A 46 1.42 18.66 -31.96
CA TRP A 46 1.47 18.34 -30.53
C TRP A 46 2.58 19.10 -29.80
N ASN A 47 3.78 19.18 -30.38
CA ASN A 47 4.89 19.92 -29.77
C ASN A 47 4.62 21.43 -29.71
N ASN A 48 3.98 22.01 -30.73
CA ASN A 48 3.61 23.42 -30.73
C ASN A 48 2.52 23.72 -29.69
N GLU A 49 1.56 22.81 -29.48
CA GLU A 49 0.58 22.93 -28.38
C GLU A 49 1.24 22.89 -26.99
N LEU A 50 2.30 22.09 -26.80
CA LEU A 50 3.07 22.10 -25.55
C LEU A 50 3.76 23.46 -25.32
N ILE A 51 4.30 24.07 -26.36
CA ILE A 51 4.92 25.40 -26.27
C ILE A 51 3.85 26.47 -25.96
N LYS A 52 2.70 26.42 -26.63
CA LYS A 52 1.56 27.32 -26.34
C LYS A 52 1.08 27.17 -24.90
N TYR A 53 1.01 25.93 -24.40
CA TYR A 53 0.68 25.65 -23.01
C TYR A 53 1.69 26.29 -22.05
N ALA A 54 2.99 26.25 -22.37
CA ALA A 54 4.03 26.90 -21.57
C ALA A 54 3.95 28.43 -21.57
N VAL A 55 3.47 29.04 -22.67
CA VAL A 55 3.15 30.48 -22.70
C VAL A 55 1.93 30.78 -21.83
N ALA A 56 0.85 30.00 -21.99
CA ALA A 56 -0.38 30.15 -21.21
C ALA A 56 -0.15 29.94 -19.71
N SER A 57 0.85 29.13 -19.33
CA SER A 57 1.25 28.92 -17.94
C SER A 57 2.16 30.01 -17.38
N GLY A 58 2.45 31.07 -18.13
CA GLY A 58 3.37 32.15 -17.75
C GLY A 58 4.84 31.75 -17.73
N MET A 59 5.21 30.54 -18.18
CA MET A 59 6.58 30.01 -18.10
C MET A 59 7.47 30.54 -19.24
N LEU A 60 6.88 30.78 -20.41
CA LEU A 60 7.55 31.37 -21.57
C LEU A 60 6.86 32.67 -21.97
N ASN A 61 7.63 33.64 -22.47
CA ASN A 61 7.08 34.80 -23.16
C ASN A 61 6.85 34.46 -24.65
N ALA A 62 6.09 35.31 -25.35
CA ALA A 62 5.73 35.07 -26.75
C ALA A 62 6.97 34.98 -27.67
N ASP A 63 7.98 35.82 -27.44
CA ASP A 63 9.19 35.87 -28.28
C ASP A 63 10.05 34.60 -28.16
N LEU A 64 10.22 34.10 -26.93
CA LEU A 64 10.95 32.87 -26.66
C LEU A 64 10.17 31.66 -27.19
N ALA A 65 8.84 31.67 -27.07
CA ALA A 65 7.99 30.63 -27.64
C ALA A 65 8.08 30.58 -29.17
N GLN A 66 8.12 31.73 -29.84
CA GLN A 66 8.32 31.78 -31.29
C GLN A 66 9.69 31.20 -31.69
N THR A 67 10.73 31.57 -30.95
CA THR A 67 12.09 31.00 -31.13
C THR A 67 12.07 29.46 -31.00
N TRP A 68 11.26 28.92 -30.08
CA TRP A 68 11.12 27.49 -29.90
C TRP A 68 10.35 26.80 -31.01
N ILE A 69 9.27 27.41 -31.48
CA ILE A 69 8.49 26.90 -32.63
C ILE A 69 9.37 26.89 -33.88
N ASP A 70 10.21 27.91 -34.04
CA ASP A 70 11.15 27.97 -35.17
C ASP A 70 12.27 26.94 -35.07
N ALA A 71 12.64 26.55 -33.84
CA ALA A 71 13.68 25.57 -33.52
C ALA A 71 13.16 24.12 -33.34
N SER A 72 11.85 23.90 -33.15
CA SER A 72 11.20 22.61 -32.83
C SER A 72 11.10 21.64 -34.00
N ILE A 73 11.58 22.05 -35.17
CA ILE A 73 11.69 21.23 -36.40
C ILE A 73 12.54 19.97 -36.17
N TYR A 74 13.26 19.89 -35.04
CA TYR A 74 14.02 18.72 -34.63
C TYR A 74 13.84 18.35 -33.17
N TYR A 75 13.91 17.04 -32.99
CA TYR A 75 14.10 16.24 -31.79
C TYR A 75 14.79 16.94 -30.57
N PRO A 76 14.40 16.66 -29.30
CA PRO A 76 14.67 17.58 -28.20
C PRO A 76 16.13 17.66 -27.71
N PHE A 77 16.50 18.88 -27.30
CA PHE A 77 17.57 19.46 -26.46
C PHE A 77 18.68 18.65 -25.75
N TYR A 78 18.91 17.38 -26.03
CA TYR A 78 19.94 16.59 -25.35
C TYR A 78 21.03 16.16 -26.34
N ARG A 79 22.19 16.80 -26.24
CA ARG A 79 23.45 16.37 -26.86
C ARG A 79 24.46 16.15 -25.74
N LYS A 80 25.30 15.12 -25.85
CA LYS A 80 26.50 14.98 -25.02
C LYS A 80 27.35 16.24 -25.18
N MET A 81 27.73 16.87 -24.07
CA MET A 81 28.91 17.71 -24.05
C MET A 81 30.11 16.82 -23.74
N GLN A 82 31.19 17.05 -24.46
CA GLN A 82 32.42 16.27 -24.41
C GLN A 82 33.12 16.54 -23.07
N ASP A 83 32.66 15.85 -22.02
CA ASP A 83 33.36 15.48 -20.79
C ASP A 83 32.38 14.79 -19.84
N GLY A 84 32.48 13.45 -19.76
CA GLY A 84 32.16 12.64 -18.57
C GLY A 84 30.72 12.51 -18.07
N ASP A 85 29.88 13.54 -18.12
CA ASP A 85 28.56 13.55 -17.46
C ASP A 85 27.45 14.01 -18.42
N LEU A 86 26.30 13.32 -18.35
CA LEU A 86 25.05 13.70 -19.00
C LEU A 86 24.53 15.04 -18.42
N ALA A 87 25.10 16.16 -18.86
CA ALA A 87 24.59 17.49 -18.55
C ALA A 87 23.59 17.95 -19.63
N GLY A 88 22.47 17.24 -19.74
CA GLY A 88 21.24 17.85 -20.26
C GLY A 88 20.59 18.72 -19.19
N PRO A 89 19.50 19.47 -19.48
CA PRO A 89 18.69 20.08 -18.44
C PRO A 89 18.33 19.05 -17.36
N ASN A 90 19.07 19.06 -16.25
CA ASN A 90 18.56 18.60 -14.97
C ASN A 90 17.59 19.70 -14.56
N ILE A 91 16.35 19.61 -15.05
CA ILE A 91 15.25 20.36 -14.47
C ILE A 91 15.21 19.89 -13.02
N ALA A 92 15.66 20.74 -12.09
CA ALA A 92 15.95 20.28 -10.76
C ALA A 92 14.72 19.60 -10.16
N HIS A 93 14.92 18.35 -9.81
CA HIS A 93 13.96 17.46 -9.18
C HIS A 93 13.65 18.01 -7.79
N GLY A 94 12.63 18.87 -7.73
CA GLY A 94 12.04 19.34 -6.47
C GLY A 94 12.00 20.85 -6.22
N SER A 95 12.55 21.69 -7.10
CA SER A 95 12.54 23.15 -6.90
C SER A 95 12.42 23.90 -8.23
N ILE A 96 11.63 24.99 -8.26
CA ILE A 96 11.73 25.98 -9.33
C ILE A 96 13.14 26.57 -9.21
N THR A 97 14.05 26.12 -10.07
CA THR A 97 15.44 26.61 -10.06
C THR A 97 15.49 28.11 -10.28
N ALA A 98 16.58 28.73 -9.81
CA ALA A 98 16.86 30.14 -10.05
C ALA A 98 17.03 30.49 -11.54
N THR A 99 17.00 29.52 -12.45
CA THR A 99 17.10 29.71 -13.90
C THR A 99 15.90 29.03 -14.55
N ASN A 100 15.33 29.64 -15.59
CA ASN A 100 14.29 29.01 -16.40
C ASN A 100 14.91 27.75 -17.06
N PRO A 101 14.52 26.53 -16.66
CA PRO A 101 15.12 25.29 -17.16
C PRO A 101 14.89 25.09 -18.66
N LEU A 102 13.95 25.86 -19.23
CA LEU A 102 13.59 25.84 -20.62
C LEU A 102 14.46 26.84 -21.43
N ALA A 103 14.97 27.94 -20.86
CA ALA A 103 15.59 29.05 -21.60
C ALA A 103 17.01 28.83 -22.20
N MET A 104 17.32 27.65 -22.76
CA MET A 104 18.64 27.31 -23.28
C MET A 104 18.92 27.85 -24.70
N LYS A 105 20.17 28.27 -24.95
CA LYS A 105 20.68 28.69 -26.27
C LYS A 105 21.18 27.48 -27.08
N ILE A 106 20.88 27.44 -28.38
CA ILE A 106 21.25 26.37 -29.31
C ILE A 106 22.76 26.44 -29.64
N LYS A 107 23.50 25.33 -29.49
CA LYS A 107 24.90 25.18 -29.97
C LYS A 107 25.09 23.89 -30.80
N GLY A 108 25.91 23.95 -31.85
CA GLY A 108 26.24 22.84 -32.77
C GLY A 108 27.17 21.76 -32.16
N SER A 109 27.12 20.51 -32.65
CA SER A 109 28.04 19.39 -32.30
C SER A 109 28.00 18.27 -33.36
N LYS A 110 29.07 17.45 -33.45
CA LYS A 110 29.27 16.34 -34.41
C LYS A 110 28.99 14.92 -33.84
N GLU A 111 28.51 14.77 -32.60
CA GLU A 111 28.31 13.45 -31.95
C GLU A 111 26.94 12.78 -32.22
N ALA A 112 26.88 11.45 -32.05
CA ALA A 112 25.69 10.62 -32.25
C ALA A 112 24.60 10.83 -31.19
N LEU A 113 23.33 10.58 -31.57
CA LEU A 113 22.14 10.81 -30.74
C LEU A 113 21.93 9.68 -29.73
N HIS A 114 22.05 10.00 -28.44
CA HIS A 114 21.62 9.18 -27.30
C HIS A 114 20.95 10.11 -26.27
N PRO A 115 19.80 9.77 -25.66
CA PRO A 115 19.05 8.50 -25.70
C PRO A 115 18.07 8.35 -26.90
N ALA A 116 17.24 7.30 -26.90
CA ALA A 116 16.38 6.90 -28.04
C ALA A 116 15.28 7.94 -28.39
N PRO A 117 14.88 8.05 -29.68
CA PRO A 117 13.88 9.01 -30.15
C PRO A 117 12.55 9.08 -29.36
N LEU A 118 11.98 7.97 -28.94
CA LEU A 118 10.73 8.09 -28.19
C LEU A 118 10.95 8.67 -26.78
N GLU A 119 12.11 8.37 -26.19
CA GLU A 119 12.44 8.69 -24.81
C GLU A 119 12.67 10.19 -24.60
N THR A 120 13.48 10.84 -25.43
CA THR A 120 13.71 12.29 -25.28
C THR A 120 12.45 13.10 -25.62
N ILE A 121 11.61 12.65 -26.56
CA ILE A 121 10.31 13.28 -26.85
C ILE A 121 9.45 13.31 -25.59
N SER A 122 9.29 12.16 -24.95
CA SER A 122 8.49 12.04 -23.75
C SER A 122 9.09 12.82 -22.58
N ARG A 123 10.43 12.81 -22.42
CA ARG A 123 11.13 13.63 -21.41
C ARG A 123 10.86 15.11 -21.61
N ASN A 124 11.02 15.62 -22.83
CA ASN A 124 10.79 17.05 -23.11
C ASN A 124 9.34 17.46 -22.84
N ALA A 125 8.37 16.65 -23.26
CA ALA A 125 6.97 16.93 -22.98
C ALA A 125 6.68 16.92 -21.48
N ASN A 126 7.17 15.93 -20.74
CA ASN A 126 7.03 15.88 -19.29
C ASN A 126 7.69 17.08 -18.61
N SER A 127 8.88 17.47 -19.05
CA SER A 127 9.62 18.64 -18.58
C SER A 127 8.83 19.94 -18.74
N ILE A 128 8.26 20.18 -19.93
CA ILE A 128 7.44 21.37 -20.21
C ILE A 128 6.18 21.34 -19.34
N ILE A 129 5.43 20.23 -19.36
CA ILE A 129 4.18 20.09 -18.60
C ILE A 129 4.41 20.29 -17.11
N GLN A 130 5.43 19.63 -16.52
CA GLN A 130 5.74 19.77 -15.10
C GLN A 130 6.16 21.19 -14.74
N ALA A 131 7.04 21.81 -15.52
CA ALA A 131 7.48 23.18 -15.25
C ALA A 131 6.29 24.15 -15.30
N SER A 132 5.44 24.03 -16.32
CA SER A 132 4.23 24.82 -16.49
C SER A 132 3.22 24.62 -15.35
N MET A 133 2.92 23.37 -14.97
CA MET A 133 1.98 23.08 -13.89
C MET A 133 2.51 23.54 -12.52
N LYS A 134 3.81 23.30 -12.24
CA LYS A 134 4.47 23.79 -11.01
C LYS A 134 4.42 25.31 -10.94
N ASN A 135 4.65 25.99 -12.07
CA ASN A 135 4.57 27.44 -12.15
C ASN A 135 3.15 27.96 -11.89
N ILE A 136 2.13 27.40 -12.54
CA ILE A 136 0.71 27.76 -12.31
C ILE A 136 0.34 27.56 -10.83
N GLY A 137 0.72 26.42 -10.26
CA GLY A 137 0.45 26.12 -8.86
C GLY A 137 1.14 27.13 -7.92
N MET A 138 2.41 27.43 -8.17
CA MET A 138 3.18 28.41 -7.40
C MET A 138 2.60 29.81 -7.51
N GLU A 139 2.25 30.25 -8.71
CA GLU A 139 1.65 31.57 -8.95
C GLU A 139 0.35 31.73 -8.18
N LYS A 140 -0.54 30.73 -8.24
CA LYS A 140 -1.79 30.74 -7.48
C LYS A 140 -1.54 30.74 -5.98
N LEU A 141 -0.61 29.92 -5.49
CA LEU A 141 -0.26 29.84 -4.08
C LEU A 141 0.29 31.17 -3.55
N LEU A 142 1.25 31.77 -4.28
CA LEU A 142 1.85 33.04 -3.90
C LEU A 142 0.85 34.19 -3.94
N LYS A 143 -0.11 34.19 -4.89
CA LYS A 143 -1.22 35.16 -4.90
C LYS A 143 -2.09 35.05 -3.65
N VAL A 144 -2.40 33.83 -3.20
CA VAL A 144 -3.15 33.61 -1.96
C VAL A 144 -2.33 34.06 -0.74
N PHE A 145 -1.04 33.73 -0.71
CA PHE A 145 -0.15 34.13 0.39
C PHE A 145 0.06 35.64 0.45
N GLU A 146 0.17 36.30 -0.70
CA GLU A 146 0.24 37.77 -0.80
C GLU A 146 -1.06 38.40 -0.26
N ALA A 147 -2.23 37.88 -0.66
CA ALA A 147 -3.52 38.34 -0.17
C ALA A 147 -3.73 38.12 1.34
N SER A 148 -3.09 37.10 1.91
CA SER A 148 -3.14 36.80 3.34
C SER A 148 -2.00 37.43 4.16
N GLY A 149 -1.14 38.24 3.55
CA GLY A 149 0.03 38.84 4.22
C GLY A 149 1.14 37.86 4.60
N MET A 150 1.14 36.65 4.05
CA MET A 150 2.17 35.62 4.23
C MET A 150 3.27 35.65 3.16
N ALA A 151 3.11 36.46 2.11
CA ALA A 151 4.14 36.69 1.11
C ALA A 151 4.18 38.16 0.68
N GLU A 152 5.37 38.64 0.31
CA GLU A 152 5.57 39.96 -0.28
C GLU A 152 6.47 39.86 -1.51
N ARG A 153 6.23 40.71 -2.51
CA ARG A 153 7.12 40.80 -3.68
C ARG A 153 8.46 41.39 -3.26
N VAL A 154 9.55 40.76 -3.70
CA VAL A 154 10.91 41.25 -3.46
C VAL A 154 11.11 42.53 -4.29
N LYS A 155 11.52 43.62 -3.64
CA LYS A 155 11.71 44.92 -4.31
C LYS A 155 12.98 44.93 -5.17
N PRO A 156 13.02 45.75 -6.23
CA PRO A 156 14.24 45.95 -7.02
C PRO A 156 15.41 46.40 -6.13
N GLY A 157 16.51 45.62 -6.13
CA GLY A 157 17.71 45.89 -5.32
C GLY A 157 17.84 45.06 -4.04
N GLU A 158 16.81 44.31 -3.64
CA GLU A 158 16.90 43.37 -2.52
C GLU A 158 17.52 42.02 -2.95
N SER A 159 18.11 41.27 -2.00
CA SER A 159 18.64 39.93 -2.26
C SER A 159 17.54 39.04 -2.84
N THR A 160 17.83 38.36 -3.95
CA THR A 160 16.95 37.38 -4.62
C THR A 160 17.33 35.94 -4.29
N THR A 161 18.23 35.76 -3.33
CA THR A 161 18.73 34.47 -2.85
C THR A 161 18.44 34.30 -1.36
N GLY A 162 17.86 33.16 -0.98
CA GLY A 162 17.59 32.81 0.43
C GLY A 162 16.51 31.74 0.55
N ALA A 163 16.47 31.05 1.69
CA ALA A 163 15.51 29.95 1.93
C ALA A 163 14.04 30.41 1.91
N TYR A 164 13.80 31.70 2.19
CA TYR A 164 12.48 32.34 2.22
C TYR A 164 12.09 33.00 0.89
N ILE A 165 12.94 32.90 -0.14
CA ILE A 165 12.68 33.54 -1.42
C ILE A 165 12.28 32.49 -2.43
N VAL A 166 11.08 32.63 -2.96
CA VAL A 166 10.48 31.69 -3.90
C VAL A 166 10.35 32.34 -5.27
N PRO A 167 10.98 31.78 -6.32
CA PRO A 167 10.83 32.28 -7.67
C PRO A 167 9.53 31.77 -8.32
N VAL A 168 8.90 32.63 -9.12
CA VAL A 168 7.77 32.28 -9.98
C VAL A 168 7.88 33.01 -11.32
N PHE A 169 7.43 32.41 -12.40
CA PHE A 169 7.37 33.06 -13.71
C PHE A 169 5.98 33.63 -13.95
N ILE A 170 5.90 34.91 -14.30
CA ILE A 170 4.66 35.58 -14.67
C ILE A 170 4.87 36.18 -16.05
N ASN A 171 4.10 35.73 -17.04
CA ASN A 171 4.23 36.14 -18.45
C ASN A 171 5.66 35.99 -19.01
N GLY A 172 6.37 34.95 -18.59
CA GLY A 172 7.76 34.67 -18.97
C GLY A 172 8.81 35.49 -18.22
N ASN A 173 8.40 36.45 -17.40
CA ASN A 173 9.30 37.22 -16.54
C ASN A 173 9.42 36.55 -15.17
N LYS A 174 10.66 36.48 -14.67
CA LYS A 174 10.92 35.87 -13.37
C LYS A 174 10.70 36.88 -12.26
N GLU A 175 9.71 36.62 -11.40
CA GLU A 175 9.42 37.38 -10.19
C GLU A 175 9.85 36.60 -8.95
N TYR A 176 10.11 37.30 -7.85
CA TYR A 176 10.52 36.71 -6.58
C TYR A 176 9.60 37.17 -5.47
N TYR A 177 9.18 36.22 -4.65
CA TYR A 177 8.37 36.47 -3.47
C TYR A 177 9.14 36.06 -2.21
N ARG A 178 9.14 36.92 -1.20
CA ARG A 178 9.59 36.57 0.15
C ARG A 178 8.39 36.02 0.91
N VAL A 179 8.49 34.78 1.37
CA VAL A 179 7.43 34.11 2.12
C VAL A 179 7.76 34.11 3.61
N SER A 180 6.73 34.13 4.47
CA SER A 180 6.90 34.11 5.92
C SER A 180 7.44 32.79 6.43
N ASP A 181 7.03 31.67 5.81
CA ASP A 181 7.46 30.33 6.14
C ASP A 181 7.54 29.45 4.88
N PRO A 182 8.75 29.04 4.47
CA PRO A 182 8.96 28.28 3.26
C PRO A 182 8.56 26.81 3.43
N GLU A 183 8.36 26.30 4.64
CA GLU A 183 7.94 24.91 4.88
C GLU A 183 6.55 24.63 4.31
N TYR A 184 5.64 25.60 4.31
CA TYR A 184 4.33 25.47 3.65
C TYR A 184 4.48 25.17 2.16
N ILE A 185 5.50 25.72 1.51
CA ILE A 185 5.76 25.49 0.09
C ILE A 185 6.49 24.17 -0.11
N TYR A 186 7.52 23.87 0.67
CA TYR A 186 8.26 22.61 0.58
C TYR A 186 7.41 21.38 0.94
N GLY A 187 6.42 21.54 1.82
CA GLY A 187 5.45 20.51 2.17
C GLY A 187 4.43 20.22 1.06
N LEU A 188 4.11 21.23 0.23
CA LEU A 188 3.23 21.10 -0.94
C LEU A 188 3.96 20.65 -2.20
N GLN A 189 5.26 20.89 -2.29
CA GLN A 189 6.09 20.37 -3.37
C GLN A 189 6.24 18.86 -3.24
N VAL A 190 5.72 18.13 -4.23
CA VAL A 190 6.07 16.72 -4.44
C VAL A 190 7.52 16.69 -4.90
N VAL A 191 8.44 16.70 -3.94
CA VAL A 191 9.85 16.46 -4.19
C VAL A 191 10.00 14.96 -4.35
N GLY A 192 10.25 14.50 -5.58
CA GLY A 192 10.80 13.17 -5.82
C GLY A 192 12.01 12.98 -4.91
N LEU A 193 12.16 11.80 -4.30
CA LEU A 193 13.30 11.50 -3.43
C LEU A 193 14.60 11.69 -4.23
N SER A 194 15.22 12.85 -4.12
CA SER A 194 16.45 13.22 -4.82
C SER A 194 17.72 12.75 -4.07
N ASP A 195 17.58 12.03 -2.96
CA ASP A 195 18.70 11.45 -2.23
C ASP A 195 19.12 10.09 -2.79
N ASN A 196 20.15 10.15 -3.64
CA ASN A 196 20.83 9.07 -4.36
C ASN A 196 21.66 8.11 -3.48
N THR A 197 21.30 7.83 -2.22
CA THR A 197 22.04 6.78 -1.49
C THR A 197 21.50 5.39 -1.90
N GLY A 198 22.39 4.51 -2.35
CA GLY A 198 22.03 3.18 -2.86
C GLY A 198 21.23 2.34 -1.86
N ILE A 199 21.45 2.53 -0.56
CA ILE A 199 20.73 1.82 0.50
C ILE A 199 19.26 2.25 0.60
N PHE A 200 18.96 3.55 0.47
CA PHE A 200 17.57 4.03 0.50
C PHE A 200 16.79 3.57 -0.74
N ARG A 201 17.42 3.59 -1.91
CA ARG A 201 16.80 3.05 -3.13
C ARG A 201 16.49 1.56 -3.00
N PHE A 202 17.39 0.77 -2.43
CA PHE A 202 17.16 -0.66 -2.16
C PHE A 202 15.99 -0.88 -1.18
N LEU A 203 15.96 -0.16 -0.06
CA LEU A 203 14.88 -0.27 0.92
C LEU A 203 13.52 0.13 0.31
N ALA A 204 13.46 1.24 -0.43
CA ALA A 204 12.23 1.69 -1.10
C ALA A 204 11.78 0.71 -2.20
N MET A 205 12.72 0.15 -2.97
CA MET A 205 12.44 -0.86 -4.00
C MET A 205 11.87 -2.15 -3.41
N SER A 206 12.47 -2.65 -2.32
CA SER A 206 11.98 -3.86 -1.64
C SER A 206 10.55 -3.67 -1.08
N ALA A 207 10.28 -2.49 -0.52
CA ALA A 207 8.97 -2.12 -0.02
C ALA A 207 7.97 -1.94 -1.17
N GLY A 208 8.42 -1.38 -2.30
CA GLY A 208 7.66 -1.27 -3.54
C GLY A 208 7.23 -2.63 -4.09
N PHE A 209 8.19 -3.54 -4.25
CA PHE A 209 7.96 -4.89 -4.73
C PHE A 209 6.97 -5.65 -3.84
N LEU A 210 7.13 -5.63 -2.51
CA LEU A 210 6.16 -6.27 -1.62
C LEU A 210 4.77 -5.63 -1.78
N ARG A 211 4.69 -4.30 -1.79
CA ARG A 211 3.41 -3.59 -1.93
C ARG A 211 2.71 -4.05 -3.19
N GLU A 212 3.41 -4.07 -4.32
CA GLU A 212 2.90 -4.52 -5.61
C GLU A 212 2.44 -5.98 -5.57
N MET A 213 3.21 -6.88 -4.94
CA MET A 213 2.82 -8.29 -4.75
C MET A 213 1.60 -8.47 -3.85
N VAL A 214 1.34 -7.53 -2.93
CA VAL A 214 0.17 -7.55 -2.07
C VAL A 214 -1.03 -6.89 -2.75
N THR A 215 -0.85 -5.77 -3.46
CA THR A 215 -1.94 -5.00 -4.06
C THR A 215 -2.47 -5.61 -5.34
N ARG A 216 -1.65 -6.38 -6.08
CA ARG A 216 -2.06 -7.17 -7.24
C ARG A 216 -2.73 -8.50 -6.90
N ASP A 217 -2.89 -8.83 -5.62
CA ASP A 217 -3.72 -9.95 -5.18
C ASP A 217 -5.22 -9.61 -5.32
N PRO A 218 -6.03 -10.40 -6.06
CA PRO A 218 -7.47 -10.16 -6.18
C PRO A 218 -8.20 -10.11 -4.83
N GLY A 219 -7.74 -10.93 -3.87
CA GLY A 219 -8.27 -10.90 -2.51
C GLY A 219 -7.96 -9.59 -1.79
N PHE A 220 -6.82 -8.96 -2.05
CA PHE A 220 -6.51 -7.63 -1.53
C PHE A 220 -7.34 -6.54 -2.19
N MET A 221 -7.53 -6.55 -3.52
CA MET A 221 -8.34 -5.56 -4.25
C MET A 221 -9.75 -5.43 -3.65
N LEU A 222 -10.41 -6.58 -3.46
CA LEU A 222 -11.73 -6.65 -2.84
C LEU A 222 -11.72 -6.16 -1.39
N VAL A 223 -10.75 -6.60 -0.58
CA VAL A 223 -10.56 -6.12 0.80
C VAL A 223 -10.37 -4.59 0.83
N ASN A 224 -9.59 -4.05 -0.10
CA ASN A 224 -9.31 -2.61 -0.17
C ASN A 224 -10.59 -1.83 -0.48
N MET A 225 -11.35 -2.24 -1.49
CA MET A 225 -12.63 -1.63 -1.82
C MET A 225 -13.62 -1.64 -0.65
N MET A 226 -13.75 -2.78 0.05
CA MET A 226 -14.62 -2.89 1.23
C MET A 226 -14.17 -1.96 2.37
N ARG A 227 -12.86 -1.83 2.60
CA ARG A 227 -12.32 -0.93 3.63
C ARG A 227 -12.49 0.53 3.25
N ASP A 228 -12.08 0.89 2.05
CA ASP A 228 -12.05 2.28 1.59
C ASP A 228 -13.46 2.84 1.48
N THR A 229 -14.44 2.04 1.03
CA THR A 229 -15.83 2.52 0.96
C THR A 229 -16.41 2.83 2.34
N MET A 230 -16.09 2.03 3.37
CA MET A 230 -16.55 2.29 4.74
C MET A 230 -15.81 3.47 5.37
N SER A 231 -14.50 3.59 5.10
CA SER A 231 -13.71 4.72 5.59
C SER A 231 -14.17 6.03 4.97
N ALA A 232 -14.29 6.09 3.63
CA ALA A 232 -14.73 7.26 2.90
C ALA A 232 -16.16 7.66 3.24
N PHE A 233 -17.05 6.70 3.54
CA PHE A 233 -18.39 7.01 4.02
C PHE A 233 -18.35 7.92 5.25
N VAL A 234 -17.49 7.61 6.23
CA VAL A 234 -17.38 8.39 7.46
C VAL A 234 -16.59 9.68 7.25
N THR A 235 -15.47 9.64 6.54
CA THR A 235 -14.49 10.74 6.53
C THR A 235 -14.65 11.73 5.39
N SER A 236 -15.21 11.33 4.24
CA SER A 236 -15.27 12.23 3.07
C SER A 236 -16.37 13.28 3.16
N GLY A 237 -17.46 13.03 3.89
CA GLY A 237 -18.64 13.89 3.90
C GLY A 237 -19.46 13.89 2.59
N ALA A 238 -18.97 13.26 1.52
CA ALA A 238 -19.70 13.13 0.26
C ALA A 238 -20.87 12.14 0.39
N ASP A 239 -21.99 12.42 -0.28
CA ASP A 239 -23.21 11.60 -0.25
C ASP A 239 -23.19 10.48 -1.32
N PHE A 240 -22.07 9.75 -1.40
CA PHE A 240 -22.00 8.54 -2.22
C PHE A 240 -22.58 7.34 -1.45
N LYS A 241 -23.13 6.36 -2.16
CA LYS A 241 -23.68 5.12 -1.59
C LYS A 241 -22.54 4.13 -1.37
N PRO A 242 -22.16 3.82 -0.12
CA PRO A 242 -21.08 2.87 0.16
C PRO A 242 -21.40 1.50 -0.43
N PHE A 243 -20.36 0.76 -0.85
CA PHE A 243 -20.44 -0.49 -1.59
C PHE A 243 -21.10 -0.37 -2.98
N ILE A 244 -22.27 0.24 -3.12
CA ILE A 244 -22.96 0.33 -4.43
C ILE A 244 -22.13 1.13 -5.41
N ASP A 245 -21.76 2.37 -5.07
CA ASP A 245 -21.01 3.24 -5.99
C ASP A 245 -19.57 2.75 -6.15
N THR A 246 -18.94 2.24 -5.09
CA THR A 246 -17.60 1.63 -5.16
C THR A 246 -17.59 0.42 -6.11
N PHE A 247 -18.47 -0.56 -5.95
CA PHE A 247 -18.45 -1.75 -6.82
C PHE A 247 -18.94 -1.45 -8.24
N LYS A 248 -19.89 -0.51 -8.42
CA LYS A 248 -20.27 0.02 -9.74
C LYS A 248 -19.07 0.65 -10.46
N ASN A 249 -18.28 1.44 -9.74
CA ASN A 249 -17.15 2.18 -10.30
C ASN A 249 -15.88 1.34 -10.51
N PHE A 250 -15.84 0.08 -10.06
CA PHE A 250 -14.71 -0.80 -10.29
C PHE A 250 -14.43 -1.09 -11.78
N THR A 251 -15.47 -1.06 -12.60
CA THR A 251 -15.37 -1.26 -14.06
C THR A 251 -15.65 0.02 -14.85
N ALA A 252 -15.83 1.15 -14.16
CA ALA A 252 -16.11 2.42 -14.81
C ALA A 252 -14.84 3.01 -15.43
N ASP A 253 -15.03 3.92 -16.39
CA ASP A 253 -13.93 4.69 -16.94
C ASP A 253 -13.33 5.61 -15.85
N ILE A 254 -12.03 5.45 -15.63
CA ILE A 254 -11.24 6.25 -14.70
C ILE A 254 -10.36 7.29 -15.43
N SER A 255 -10.53 7.46 -16.75
CA SER A 255 -9.72 8.37 -17.56
C SER A 255 -9.71 9.81 -17.02
N ASP A 256 -10.82 10.29 -16.45
CA ASP A 256 -10.86 11.59 -15.80
C ASP A 256 -9.94 11.63 -14.55
N LEU A 257 -9.92 10.58 -13.75
CA LEU A 257 -9.00 10.47 -12.59
C LEU A 257 -7.54 10.34 -13.03
N GLU A 258 -7.26 9.63 -14.14
CA GLU A 258 -5.92 9.52 -14.72
C GLU A 258 -5.41 10.87 -15.25
N ARG A 259 -6.26 11.63 -15.96
CA ARG A 259 -5.92 12.96 -16.49
C ARG A 259 -5.46 13.94 -15.41
N TYR A 260 -6.06 13.85 -14.22
CA TYR A 260 -5.70 14.69 -13.07
C TYR A 260 -4.63 14.07 -12.16
N GLY A 261 -4.07 12.90 -12.53
CA GLY A 261 -3.03 12.21 -11.75
C GLY A 261 -3.52 11.62 -10.42
N VAL A 262 -4.84 11.50 -10.23
CA VAL A 262 -5.44 10.81 -9.08
C VAL A 262 -5.19 9.31 -9.18
N ALA A 263 -5.34 8.77 -10.40
CA ALA A 263 -4.95 7.41 -10.75
C ALA A 263 -3.50 7.40 -11.31
N GLY A 264 -2.71 6.38 -10.96
CA GLY A 264 -1.36 6.18 -11.53
C GLY A 264 -0.22 7.01 -10.93
N GLY A 265 -0.48 8.02 -10.09
CA GLY A 265 0.55 8.88 -9.47
C GLY A 265 1.59 8.18 -8.57
N TYR A 266 1.44 6.87 -8.33
CA TYR A 266 2.44 6.04 -7.62
C TYR A 266 3.62 5.63 -8.51
N ASP A 267 3.34 5.36 -9.79
CA ASP A 267 4.26 4.76 -10.75
C ASP A 267 4.97 5.80 -11.63
N PHE A 268 4.51 7.06 -11.59
CA PHE A 268 5.13 8.18 -12.31
C PHE A 268 6.09 8.99 -11.42
N LYS A 269 6.91 8.29 -10.63
CA LYS A 269 7.97 8.94 -9.85
C LYS A 269 9.27 8.97 -10.63
N ASP A 270 9.45 10.04 -11.40
CA ASP A 270 10.73 10.67 -11.74
C ASP A 270 11.89 9.76 -12.22
N ASP A 271 11.66 8.51 -12.65
CA ASP A 271 12.69 7.68 -13.28
C ASP A 271 12.53 7.70 -14.81
N GLN A 272 13.64 7.95 -15.49
CA GLN A 272 13.73 8.01 -16.96
C GLN A 272 13.29 6.70 -17.62
N LEU A 273 13.35 5.60 -16.87
CA LEU A 273 12.93 4.25 -17.24
C LEU A 273 11.40 4.10 -17.34
N ASP A 274 10.61 4.89 -16.61
CA ASP A 274 9.17 4.63 -16.46
C ASP A 274 8.36 4.98 -17.71
N ILE A 275 8.70 6.06 -18.42
CA ILE A 275 7.99 6.41 -19.66
C ILE A 275 8.36 5.45 -20.80
N ALA A 276 9.64 5.06 -20.90
CA ALA A 276 10.07 4.07 -21.87
C ALA A 276 9.41 2.70 -21.60
N ASN A 277 9.28 2.31 -20.33
CA ASN A 277 8.57 1.09 -19.93
C ASN A 277 7.06 1.18 -20.18
N PHE A 278 6.44 2.33 -19.91
CA PHE A 278 5.03 2.60 -20.23
C PHE A 278 4.78 2.49 -21.74
N MET A 279 5.60 3.15 -22.56
CA MET A 279 5.48 3.08 -24.01
C MET A 279 5.70 1.65 -24.53
N LYS A 280 6.71 0.93 -24.01
CA LYS A 280 6.90 -0.50 -24.33
C LYS A 280 5.68 -1.34 -23.94
N LYS A 281 5.09 -1.09 -22.77
CA LYS A 281 3.87 -1.77 -22.30
C LYS A 281 2.67 -1.46 -23.19
N GLU A 282 2.47 -0.21 -23.56
CA GLU A 282 1.37 0.23 -24.43
C GLU A 282 1.53 -0.29 -25.86
N MET A 283 2.76 -0.29 -26.41
CA MET A 283 3.06 -0.94 -27.69
C MET A 283 2.80 -2.45 -27.64
N ARG A 284 3.15 -3.14 -26.53
CA ARG A 284 2.78 -4.54 -26.31
C ARG A 284 1.27 -4.76 -26.24
N LYS A 285 0.53 -3.90 -25.52
CA LYS A 285 -0.95 -3.94 -25.44
C LYS A 285 -1.59 -3.82 -26.83
N ARG A 286 -1.02 -2.98 -27.69
CA ARG A 286 -1.46 -2.77 -29.09
C ARG A 286 -0.95 -3.84 -30.07
N GLY A 287 -0.20 -4.84 -29.62
CA GLY A 287 0.35 -5.90 -30.46
C GLY A 287 1.56 -5.50 -31.31
N ILE A 288 2.18 -4.37 -31.02
CA ILE A 288 3.32 -3.78 -31.76
C ILE A 288 4.63 -4.16 -31.05
N SER A 289 4.83 -5.45 -30.79
CA SER A 289 6.05 -5.99 -30.18
C SER A 289 6.96 -6.59 -31.26
N GLU A 290 8.26 -6.32 -31.17
CA GLU A 290 9.29 -6.75 -32.14
C GLU A 290 9.45 -8.28 -32.25
N ASN A 291 8.85 -9.07 -31.35
CA ASN A 291 8.84 -10.53 -31.42
C ASN A 291 7.43 -11.08 -31.14
N GLY A 292 6.80 -11.62 -32.18
CA GLY A 292 5.45 -12.21 -32.17
C GLY A 292 5.38 -13.67 -31.72
N GLY A 293 6.17 -14.09 -30.74
CA GLY A 293 6.07 -15.42 -30.14
C GLY A 293 5.31 -15.35 -28.81
N MET A 294 4.26 -16.16 -28.62
CA MET A 294 3.68 -16.35 -27.28
C MET A 294 4.61 -17.25 -26.46
N ASN A 295 5.57 -16.65 -25.76
CA ASN A 295 6.34 -17.35 -24.74
C ASN A 295 5.56 -17.38 -23.41
N VAL A 296 5.86 -18.35 -22.56
CA VAL A 296 5.30 -18.45 -21.19
C VAL A 296 5.52 -17.17 -20.38
N THR A 297 6.61 -16.44 -20.68
CA THR A 297 6.93 -15.12 -20.12
C THR A 297 5.92 -14.05 -20.54
N ASP A 298 5.42 -14.06 -21.77
CA ASP A 298 4.47 -13.06 -22.25
C ASP A 298 3.07 -13.27 -21.67
N ALA A 299 2.68 -14.53 -21.44
CA ALA A 299 1.45 -14.85 -20.72
C ALA A 299 1.51 -14.36 -19.27
N PHE A 300 2.65 -14.57 -18.58
CA PHE A 300 2.87 -14.04 -17.24
C PHE A 300 2.81 -12.52 -17.21
N ILE A 301 3.49 -11.83 -18.14
CA ILE A 301 3.48 -10.37 -18.24
C ILE A 301 2.06 -9.84 -18.48
N LYS A 302 1.26 -10.48 -19.33
CA LYS A 302 -0.14 -10.08 -19.57
C LYS A 302 -1.00 -10.21 -18.31
N VAL A 303 -0.89 -11.33 -17.58
CA VAL A 303 -1.60 -11.53 -16.32
C VAL A 303 -1.14 -10.52 -15.26
N TRP A 304 0.17 -10.27 -15.21
CA TRP A 304 0.76 -9.26 -14.34
C TRP A 304 0.19 -7.87 -14.64
N ASP A 305 0.21 -7.44 -15.90
CA ASP A 305 -0.30 -6.15 -16.34
C ASP A 305 -1.81 -5.99 -16.10
N PHE A 306 -2.60 -7.04 -16.36
CA PHE A 306 -4.03 -7.07 -16.05
C PHE A 306 -4.28 -6.94 -14.54
N ALA A 307 -3.54 -7.67 -13.71
CA ALA A 307 -3.64 -7.54 -12.27
C ALA A 307 -3.28 -6.13 -11.79
N GLY A 308 -2.28 -5.49 -12.43
CA GLY A 308 -1.94 -4.08 -12.17
C GLY A 308 -3.09 -3.12 -12.48
N GLU A 309 -3.75 -3.29 -13.63
CA GLU A 309 -4.91 -2.49 -14.02
C GLU A 309 -6.09 -2.67 -13.05
N MET A 310 -6.37 -3.91 -12.63
CA MET A 310 -7.41 -4.19 -11.64
C MET A 310 -7.07 -3.61 -10.26
N THR A 311 -5.78 -3.56 -9.87
CA THR A 311 -5.35 -2.85 -8.66
C THR A 311 -5.68 -1.37 -8.76
N THR A 312 -5.30 -0.71 -9.86
CA THR A 312 -5.60 0.70 -10.07
C THR A 312 -7.09 0.97 -10.03
N ASN A 313 -7.91 0.16 -10.70
CA ASN A 313 -9.36 0.30 -10.66
C ASN A 313 -9.93 0.09 -9.26
N SER A 314 -9.40 -0.87 -8.49
CA SER A 314 -9.83 -1.10 -7.10
C SER A 314 -9.55 0.13 -6.22
N ASP A 315 -8.37 0.74 -6.35
CA ASP A 315 -7.97 1.93 -5.59
C ASP A 315 -8.77 3.18 -6.01
N MET A 316 -9.16 3.26 -7.28
CA MET A 316 -9.90 4.39 -7.85
C MET A 316 -11.41 4.28 -7.67
N SER A 317 -11.94 3.09 -7.45
CA SER A 317 -13.39 2.85 -7.45
C SER A 317 -14.15 3.69 -6.41
N THR A 318 -13.69 3.72 -5.16
CA THR A 318 -14.25 4.60 -4.11
C THR A 318 -13.99 6.07 -4.41
N ARG A 319 -12.80 6.40 -4.95
CA ARG A 319 -12.43 7.78 -5.31
C ARG A 319 -13.32 8.34 -6.41
N LYS A 320 -13.70 7.51 -7.38
CA LYS A 320 -14.62 7.86 -8.44
C LYS A 320 -16.02 8.15 -7.91
N GLY A 321 -16.46 7.42 -6.87
CA GLY A 321 -17.73 7.71 -6.19
C GLY A 321 -17.77 9.12 -5.60
N VAL A 322 -16.72 9.51 -4.88
CA VAL A 322 -16.59 10.89 -4.36
C VAL A 322 -16.42 11.90 -5.49
N TYR A 323 -15.59 11.60 -6.49
CA TYR A 323 -15.40 12.46 -7.67
C TYR A 323 -16.73 12.79 -8.33
N ASP A 324 -17.57 11.78 -8.59
CA ASP A 324 -18.84 11.96 -9.28
C ASP A 324 -19.81 12.83 -8.50
N VAL A 325 -19.88 12.65 -7.17
CA VAL A 325 -20.71 13.48 -6.29
C VAL A 325 -20.22 14.93 -6.31
N ILE A 326 -18.92 15.16 -6.11
CA ILE A 326 -18.36 16.53 -6.07
C ILE A 326 -18.47 17.20 -7.43
N TYR A 327 -18.26 16.46 -8.52
CA TYR A 327 -18.42 17.01 -9.87
C TYR A 327 -19.87 17.39 -10.17
N GLN A 328 -20.84 16.54 -9.79
CA GLN A 328 -22.26 16.84 -9.93
C GLN A 328 -22.69 18.09 -9.14
N GLN A 329 -22.10 18.31 -7.97
CA GLN A 329 -22.44 19.43 -7.10
C GLN A 329 -21.74 20.74 -7.50
N THR A 330 -20.46 20.67 -7.92
CA THR A 330 -19.63 21.87 -8.15
C THR A 330 -19.45 22.22 -9.63
N GLY A 331 -19.65 21.25 -10.54
CA GLY A 331 -19.29 21.37 -11.96
C GLY A 331 -17.77 21.45 -12.22
N SER A 332 -16.93 21.38 -11.18
CA SER A 332 -15.48 21.56 -11.30
C SER A 332 -14.75 20.22 -11.25
N GLN A 333 -14.19 19.81 -12.39
CA GLN A 333 -13.37 18.59 -12.46
C GLN A 333 -12.10 18.68 -11.61
N TYR A 334 -11.53 19.88 -11.44
CA TYR A 334 -10.37 20.13 -10.58
C TYR A 334 -10.70 19.88 -9.11
N GLU A 335 -11.83 20.41 -8.64
CA GLU A 335 -12.27 20.21 -7.25
C GLU A 335 -12.60 18.75 -7.01
N ALA A 336 -13.36 18.13 -7.92
CA ALA A 336 -13.69 16.71 -7.84
C ALA A 336 -12.43 15.82 -7.81
N ALA A 337 -11.43 16.09 -8.64
CA ALA A 337 -10.16 15.37 -8.64
C ALA A 337 -9.37 15.59 -7.35
N PHE A 338 -9.31 16.81 -6.84
CA PHE A 338 -8.65 17.12 -5.58
C PHE A 338 -9.28 16.38 -4.40
N GLN A 339 -10.62 16.37 -4.30
CA GLN A 339 -11.31 15.65 -3.24
C GLN A 339 -11.21 14.13 -3.37
N ALA A 340 -11.22 13.61 -4.60
CA ALA A 340 -10.96 12.19 -4.87
C ALA A 340 -9.53 11.78 -4.47
N LEU A 341 -8.54 12.67 -4.63
CA LEU A 341 -7.17 12.45 -4.17
C LEU A 341 -7.09 12.43 -2.64
N GLU A 342 -7.82 13.33 -1.98
CA GLU A 342 -7.79 13.51 -0.53
C GLU A 342 -8.35 12.36 0.29
N ILE A 343 -9.22 11.48 -0.26
CA ILE A 343 -9.76 10.30 0.47
C ILE A 343 -8.65 9.57 1.24
N ILE A 344 -7.54 9.27 0.55
CA ILE A 344 -6.24 8.93 1.15
C ILE A 344 -5.14 9.44 0.22
N ASN A 345 -4.53 10.58 0.54
CA ASN A 345 -3.52 11.18 -0.33
C ASN A 345 -2.12 10.57 -0.11
N PHE A 346 -1.78 9.51 -0.83
CA PHE A 346 -0.49 8.82 -0.69
C PHE A 346 0.73 9.63 -1.16
N ALA A 347 0.52 10.70 -1.93
CA ALA A 347 1.59 11.58 -2.38
C ALA A 347 2.08 12.49 -1.24
N ARG A 348 1.21 12.80 -0.27
CA ARG A 348 1.56 13.60 0.91
C ARG A 348 2.49 12.79 1.83
N ARG A 349 3.67 13.34 2.12
CA ARG A 349 4.71 12.72 2.98
C ARG A 349 5.40 13.69 3.94
N GLY A 350 4.96 14.95 3.98
CA GLY A 350 5.58 16.02 4.77
C GLY A 350 6.88 16.55 4.13
N ALA A 351 7.48 17.58 4.75
CA ALA A 351 8.74 18.18 4.32
C ALA A 351 9.98 17.44 4.84
N ASP A 352 9.86 16.73 5.97
CA ASP A 352 10.98 16.07 6.64
C ASP A 352 11.59 14.90 5.81
N PRO A 353 12.90 14.94 5.49
CA PRO A 353 13.56 13.90 4.70
C PRO A 353 13.55 12.51 5.34
N TYR A 354 13.68 12.41 6.67
CA TYR A 354 13.69 11.14 7.38
C TYR A 354 12.31 10.50 7.37
N VAL A 355 11.25 11.27 7.59
CA VAL A 355 9.86 10.79 7.49
C VAL A 355 9.58 10.27 6.07
N ARG A 356 10.05 10.96 5.03
CA ARG A 356 9.93 10.50 3.63
C ARG A 356 10.63 9.16 3.38
N ILE A 357 11.83 8.97 3.94
CA ILE A 357 12.59 7.71 3.84
C ILE A 357 11.86 6.59 4.58
N ILE A 358 11.47 6.81 5.84
CA ILE A 358 10.81 5.81 6.68
C ILE A 358 9.48 5.37 6.05
N THR A 359 8.68 6.31 5.57
CA THR A 359 7.39 6.03 4.93
C THR A 359 7.52 5.36 3.55
N ALA A 360 8.63 5.58 2.84
CA ALA A 360 8.94 4.86 1.60
C ALA A 360 9.39 3.43 1.86
N ALA A 361 10.18 3.21 2.91
CA ALA A 361 10.82 1.93 3.23
C ALA A 361 9.93 0.97 4.05
N ILE A 362 8.93 1.48 4.78
CA ILE A 362 7.95 0.67 5.51
C ILE A 362 6.65 0.59 4.71
N PRO A 363 6.29 -0.59 4.16
CA PRO A 363 5.06 -0.75 3.37
C PRO A 363 3.79 -0.29 4.10
N PHE A 364 2.98 0.49 3.41
CA PHE A 364 1.71 1.04 3.89
C PHE A 364 1.79 1.96 5.12
N LEU A 365 2.97 2.36 5.60
CA LEU A 365 3.08 3.31 6.72
C LEU A 365 2.49 4.67 6.36
N ASN A 366 2.81 5.19 5.17
CA ASN A 366 2.25 6.47 4.73
C ASN A 366 0.71 6.42 4.72
N ALA A 367 0.12 5.34 4.21
CA ALA A 367 -1.33 5.16 4.16
C ALA A 367 -1.98 5.28 5.54
N ARG A 368 -1.34 4.75 6.59
CA ARG A 368 -1.84 4.85 7.98
C ARG A 368 -1.75 6.27 8.53
N ILE A 369 -0.63 6.96 8.28
CA ILE A 369 -0.46 8.36 8.69
C ILE A 369 -1.53 9.23 8.02
N GLN A 370 -1.76 9.05 6.72
CA GLN A 370 -2.79 9.79 5.98
C GLN A 370 -4.21 9.44 6.43
N GLY A 371 -4.49 8.18 6.77
CA GLY A 371 -5.77 7.76 7.36
C GLY A 371 -6.06 8.43 8.71
N LEU A 372 -5.03 8.56 9.56
CA LEU A 372 -5.13 9.31 10.82
C LEU A 372 -5.30 10.81 10.61
N ASP A 373 -4.54 11.39 9.67
CA ASP A 373 -4.64 12.81 9.30
C ASP A 373 -6.05 13.18 8.84
N ILE A 374 -6.67 12.37 7.97
CA ILE A 374 -8.03 12.69 7.49
C ILE A 374 -9.09 12.55 8.59
N ILE A 375 -8.95 11.59 9.50
CA ILE A 375 -9.82 11.47 10.69
C ILE A 375 -9.64 12.66 11.61
N TRP A 376 -8.39 13.10 11.84
CA TRP A 376 -8.11 14.28 12.65
C TRP A 376 -8.72 15.54 12.02
N ARG A 377 -8.49 15.78 10.73
CA ARG A 377 -9.05 16.94 10.02
C ARG A 377 -10.57 16.89 9.92
N GLY A 378 -11.17 15.72 9.71
CA GLY A 378 -12.63 15.56 9.75
C GLY A 378 -13.20 15.78 11.15
N GLY A 379 -12.61 15.17 12.17
CA GLY A 379 -13.05 15.24 13.55
C GLY A 379 -12.83 16.61 14.21
N THR A 380 -11.90 17.41 13.70
CA THR A 380 -11.69 18.81 14.09
C THR A 380 -12.47 19.80 13.22
N GLY A 381 -13.20 19.34 12.19
CA GLY A 381 -13.98 20.19 11.29
C GLY A 381 -13.15 20.98 10.27
N GLN A 382 -11.88 20.61 10.09
CA GLN A 382 -10.97 21.23 9.11
C GLN A 382 -11.20 20.70 7.69
N TYR A 383 -11.69 19.47 7.52
CA TYR A 383 -11.83 18.85 6.20
C TYR A 383 -13.16 18.10 5.98
N SER A 384 -13.74 18.32 4.80
CA SER A 384 -14.80 17.52 4.19
C SER A 384 -14.73 17.75 2.68
N ALA A 385 -15.02 16.73 1.87
CA ALA A 385 -15.06 16.85 0.41
C ALA A 385 -16.11 17.86 -0.07
N VAL A 386 -17.16 18.08 0.73
CA VAL A 386 -18.24 19.03 0.42
C VAL A 386 -18.06 20.38 1.13
N ARG A 387 -16.90 20.65 1.75
CA ARG A 387 -16.67 21.88 2.53
C ARG A 387 -16.99 23.16 1.76
N SER A 388 -16.65 23.21 0.47
CA SER A 388 -16.87 24.38 -0.40
C SER A 388 -18.34 24.72 -0.64
N GLN A 389 -19.26 23.81 -0.29
CA GLN A 389 -20.71 23.97 -0.45
C GLN A 389 -21.42 24.27 0.87
N LEU A 390 -20.69 24.22 1.99
CA LEU A 390 -21.27 24.49 3.30
C LEU A 390 -21.36 26.00 3.51
N GLU A 391 -22.54 26.47 3.91
CA GLU A 391 -22.80 27.88 4.22
C GLU A 391 -22.67 28.14 5.73
N GLY A 392 -22.22 29.34 6.09
CA GLY A 392 -22.09 29.82 7.47
C GLY A 392 -20.70 30.38 7.78
N SER A 393 -20.52 30.79 9.03
CA SER A 393 -19.21 31.15 9.58
C SER A 393 -18.28 29.93 9.63
N GLU A 394 -16.97 30.14 9.72
CA GLU A 394 -16.01 29.03 9.80
C GLU A 394 -16.30 28.04 10.95
N ALA A 395 -16.77 28.56 12.08
CA ALA A 395 -17.14 27.73 13.24
C ALA A 395 -18.39 26.89 12.95
N GLU A 396 -19.37 27.43 12.23
CA GLU A 396 -20.56 26.69 11.82
C GLU A 396 -20.23 25.62 10.77
N ILE A 397 -19.39 25.95 9.78
CA ILE A 397 -18.90 24.98 8.80
C ILE A 397 -18.14 23.84 9.49
N ALA A 398 -17.22 24.18 10.40
CA ALA A 398 -16.47 23.17 11.16
C ALA A 398 -17.40 22.27 11.98
N ARG A 399 -18.42 22.85 12.64
CA ARG A 399 -19.41 22.08 13.39
C ARG A 399 -20.26 21.19 12.49
N GLN A 400 -20.68 21.66 11.32
CA GLN A 400 -21.44 20.86 10.35
C GLN A 400 -20.62 19.64 9.87
N ILE A 401 -19.34 19.84 9.57
CA ILE A 401 -18.41 18.76 9.21
C ILE A 401 -18.31 17.73 10.33
N GLN A 402 -18.06 18.19 11.57
CA GLN A 402 -17.95 17.32 12.73
C GLN A 402 -19.23 16.52 12.97
N ILE A 403 -20.39 17.18 12.91
CA ILE A 403 -21.69 16.53 13.08
C ILE A 403 -21.89 15.47 12.00
N ASN A 404 -21.63 15.77 10.73
CA ASN A 404 -21.78 14.80 9.65
C ASN A 404 -20.91 13.56 9.87
N MET A 405 -19.62 13.75 10.16
CA MET A 405 -18.69 12.66 10.44
C MET A 405 -19.14 11.83 11.67
N LEU A 406 -19.52 12.50 12.77
CA LEU A 406 -19.97 11.85 14.00
C LEU A 406 -21.29 11.11 13.79
N THR A 407 -22.25 11.65 13.03
CA THR A 407 -23.52 10.99 12.72
C THR A 407 -23.28 9.74 11.89
N ARG A 408 -22.43 9.79 10.86
CA ARG A 408 -22.08 8.61 10.04
C ARG A 408 -21.30 7.58 10.83
N GLY A 409 -20.37 8.01 11.69
CA GLY A 409 -19.64 7.15 12.62
C GLY A 409 -20.56 6.50 13.66
N ALA A 410 -21.48 7.26 14.25
CA ALA A 410 -22.48 6.76 15.19
C ALA A 410 -23.43 5.76 14.54
N PHE A 411 -23.78 5.96 13.26
CA PHE A 411 -24.54 4.98 12.49
C PHE A 411 -23.76 3.67 12.32
N LEU A 412 -22.45 3.70 12.00
CA LEU A 412 -21.63 2.48 11.97
C LEU A 412 -21.51 1.81 13.34
N MET A 413 -21.40 2.60 14.42
CA MET A 413 -21.38 2.08 15.79
C MET A 413 -22.71 1.41 16.15
N PHE A 414 -23.83 2.00 15.75
CA PHE A 414 -25.16 1.40 15.91
C PHE A 414 -25.28 0.08 15.14
N LEU A 415 -24.83 0.03 13.87
CA LEU A 415 -24.79 -1.20 13.10
C LEU A 415 -23.89 -2.26 13.75
N THR A 416 -22.76 -1.84 14.33
CA THR A 416 -21.87 -2.74 15.09
C THR A 416 -22.56 -3.31 16.32
N ALA A 417 -23.34 -2.49 17.05
CA ALA A 417 -24.11 -2.95 18.19
C ALA A 417 -25.16 -3.99 17.82
N MET A 418 -25.91 -3.74 16.73
CA MET A 418 -26.86 -4.71 16.20
C MET A 418 -26.16 -6.01 15.75
N TYR A 419 -25.05 -5.88 15.03
CA TYR A 419 -24.23 -7.01 14.60
C TYR A 419 -23.74 -7.84 15.79
N TYR A 420 -23.16 -7.21 16.80
CA TYR A 420 -22.64 -7.91 17.97
C TYR A 420 -23.75 -8.60 18.75
N ALA A 421 -24.90 -7.94 18.94
CA ALA A 421 -26.07 -8.55 19.59
C ALA A 421 -26.60 -9.78 18.83
N TRP A 422 -26.40 -9.84 17.51
CA TRP A 422 -26.78 -10.98 16.70
C TRP A 422 -25.76 -12.12 16.77
N VAL A 423 -24.46 -11.83 16.67
CA VAL A 423 -23.43 -12.88 16.49
C VAL A 423 -22.68 -13.29 17.76
N SER A 424 -22.80 -12.53 18.85
CA SER A 424 -22.00 -12.75 20.08
C SER A 424 -22.17 -14.15 20.66
N ASP A 425 -23.37 -14.72 20.51
CA ASP A 425 -23.70 -16.05 21.03
C ASP A 425 -23.39 -17.22 20.11
N GLU A 426 -23.09 -16.96 18.84
CA GLU A 426 -22.82 -17.99 17.83
C GLU A 426 -21.48 -18.70 18.09
N ASP A 427 -21.46 -20.02 17.89
CA ASP A 427 -20.29 -20.86 18.15
C ASP A 427 -19.11 -20.46 17.25
N GLU A 428 -19.38 -20.07 16.01
CA GLU A 428 -18.40 -19.60 15.03
C GLU A 428 -17.70 -18.32 15.52
N TYR A 429 -18.46 -17.40 16.11
CA TYR A 429 -17.92 -16.16 16.67
C TYR A 429 -17.10 -16.46 17.92
N LYS A 430 -17.63 -17.30 18.83
CA LYS A 430 -16.94 -17.78 20.04
C LYS A 430 -15.66 -18.56 19.72
N ASN A 431 -15.60 -19.25 18.60
CA ASN A 431 -14.41 -20.01 18.18
C ASN A 431 -13.38 -19.16 17.40
N ALA A 432 -13.76 -17.99 16.89
CA ALA A 432 -12.81 -17.06 16.27
C ALA A 432 -11.81 -16.50 17.30
N SER A 433 -10.55 -16.31 16.87
CA SER A 433 -9.54 -15.68 17.73
C SER A 433 -9.87 -14.20 17.96
N LEU A 434 -9.32 -13.62 19.04
CA LEU A 434 -9.59 -12.22 19.38
C LEU A 434 -9.16 -11.27 18.25
N GLU A 435 -8.05 -11.57 17.56
CA GLU A 435 -7.58 -10.82 16.39
C GLU A 435 -8.57 -10.92 15.23
N GLN A 436 -9.10 -12.12 14.98
CA GLN A 436 -10.07 -12.31 13.89
C GLN A 436 -11.36 -11.56 14.17
N ARG A 437 -11.85 -11.61 15.42
CA ARG A 437 -13.02 -10.84 15.83
C ARG A 437 -12.76 -9.36 15.69
N ASP A 438 -11.63 -8.85 16.14
CA ASP A 438 -11.30 -7.42 16.05
C ASP A 438 -11.20 -6.92 14.61
N ASP A 439 -10.44 -7.63 13.76
CA ASP A 439 -10.07 -7.14 12.43
C ASP A 439 -11.15 -7.43 11.35
N HIS A 440 -12.24 -8.12 11.72
CA HIS A 440 -13.31 -8.51 10.79
C HIS A 440 -14.71 -8.44 11.43
N TRP A 441 -15.73 -8.32 10.60
CA TRP A 441 -17.10 -8.69 10.93
C TRP A 441 -17.25 -10.14 10.49
N ILE A 442 -17.66 -11.02 11.39
CA ILE A 442 -17.75 -12.46 11.20
C ILE A 442 -19.24 -12.82 11.20
N PHE A 443 -19.74 -13.19 10.03
CA PHE A 443 -21.09 -13.67 9.86
C PHE A 443 -21.08 -15.20 9.89
N PRO A 444 -22.01 -15.83 10.65
CA PRO A 444 -22.17 -17.27 10.63
C PRO A 444 -22.33 -17.80 9.19
N GLY A 445 -21.80 -18.98 8.93
CA GLY A 445 -21.85 -19.60 7.61
C GLY A 445 -23.29 -19.99 7.24
N ILE A 446 -23.63 -19.89 5.94
CA ILE A 446 -24.84 -20.54 5.41
C ILE A 446 -24.55 -22.04 5.31
N LYS A 447 -25.52 -22.92 5.63
CA LYS A 447 -25.36 -24.40 5.68
C LYS A 447 -24.34 -24.94 4.66
N GLY A 448 -23.23 -25.48 5.15
CA GLY A 448 -22.16 -26.09 4.35
C GLY A 448 -21.04 -25.15 3.89
N LEU A 449 -21.08 -23.86 4.26
CA LEU A 449 -20.01 -22.90 4.04
C LEU A 449 -19.41 -22.41 5.37
N PRO A 450 -18.09 -22.16 5.41
CA PRO A 450 -17.46 -21.54 6.57
C PRO A 450 -17.99 -20.11 6.83
N PRO A 451 -17.75 -19.55 8.04
CA PRO A 451 -18.18 -18.20 8.39
C PRO A 451 -17.68 -17.17 7.39
N LEU A 452 -18.50 -16.20 7.00
CA LEU A 452 -18.04 -15.10 6.14
C LEU A 452 -17.34 -14.04 6.99
N LYS A 453 -16.19 -13.57 6.54
CA LYS A 453 -15.39 -12.51 7.15
C LYS A 453 -15.36 -11.29 6.25
N ILE A 454 -15.77 -10.15 6.80
CA ILE A 454 -15.66 -8.84 6.17
C ILE A 454 -14.59 -8.03 6.90
N PRO A 455 -13.51 -7.59 6.25
CA PRO A 455 -12.46 -6.82 6.91
C PRO A 455 -12.97 -5.45 7.37
N ILE A 456 -12.59 -5.02 8.58
CA ILE A 456 -12.91 -3.66 9.04
C ILE A 456 -12.07 -2.59 8.31
N PRO A 457 -12.57 -1.36 8.15
CA PRO A 457 -11.72 -0.23 7.81
C PRO A 457 -10.75 0.03 8.96
N PHE A 458 -9.54 0.52 8.68
CA PHE A 458 -8.46 0.60 9.67
C PHE A 458 -8.80 1.46 10.91
N GLU A 459 -8.55 2.76 10.84
CA GLU A 459 -8.73 3.67 11.97
C GLU A 459 -10.23 3.87 12.30
N VAL A 460 -11.05 4.02 11.25
CA VAL A 460 -12.52 4.13 11.37
C VAL A 460 -13.10 2.89 12.04
N GLY A 461 -12.65 1.68 11.68
CA GLY A 461 -13.15 0.45 12.30
C GLY A 461 -12.61 0.28 13.72
N THR A 462 -11.40 0.74 14.01
CA THR A 462 -10.93 0.78 15.41
C THR A 462 -11.87 1.62 16.28
N ILE A 463 -12.22 2.83 15.83
CA ILE A 463 -13.06 3.78 16.59
C ILE A 463 -14.51 3.33 16.67
N PHE A 464 -15.12 2.96 15.54
CA PHE A 464 -16.58 2.75 15.45
C PHE A 464 -17.00 1.28 15.48
N LYS A 465 -16.06 0.34 15.38
CA LYS A 465 -16.35 -1.10 15.45
C LYS A 465 -15.68 -1.74 16.66
N VAL A 466 -14.35 -1.74 16.74
CA VAL A 466 -13.61 -2.53 17.75
C VAL A 466 -13.86 -2.02 19.16
N ILE A 467 -13.72 -0.71 19.39
CA ILE A 467 -13.92 -0.14 20.73
C ILE A 467 -15.36 -0.37 21.22
N PRO A 468 -16.42 -0.01 20.45
CA PRO A 468 -17.80 -0.32 20.83
C PRO A 468 -18.06 -1.80 21.09
N GLU A 469 -17.63 -2.68 20.17
CA GLU A 469 -17.80 -4.13 20.30
C GLU A 469 -17.20 -4.65 21.60
N ARG A 470 -15.98 -4.22 21.95
CA ARG A 470 -15.32 -4.66 23.18
C ARG A 470 -15.94 -4.07 24.45
N ILE A 471 -16.47 -2.85 24.39
CA ILE A 471 -17.25 -2.29 25.50
C ILE A 471 -18.51 -3.11 25.73
N MET A 472 -19.25 -3.44 24.67
CA MET A 472 -20.43 -4.30 24.75
C MET A 472 -20.08 -5.71 25.25
N ASP A 473 -18.98 -6.28 24.78
CA ASP A 473 -18.46 -7.57 25.23
C ASP A 473 -18.22 -7.60 26.74
N VAL A 474 -17.56 -6.58 27.29
CA VAL A 474 -17.38 -6.44 28.73
C VAL A 474 -18.71 -6.23 29.47
N MET A 475 -19.61 -5.39 28.93
CA MET A 475 -20.94 -5.16 29.53
C MET A 475 -21.80 -6.44 29.58
N MET A 476 -21.62 -7.35 28.62
CA MET A 476 -22.33 -8.62 28.53
C MET A 476 -21.60 -9.78 29.23
N GLY A 477 -20.58 -9.48 30.04
CA GLY A 477 -19.90 -10.46 30.90
C GLY A 477 -18.61 -11.05 30.31
N GLY A 478 -18.07 -10.44 29.25
CA GLY A 478 -16.74 -10.72 28.70
C GLY A 478 -15.59 -10.18 29.57
N GLU A 479 -14.36 -10.57 29.23
CA GLU A 479 -13.17 -10.27 30.04
C GLU A 479 -12.59 -8.87 29.76
N VAL A 480 -12.37 -8.07 30.81
CA VAL A 480 -11.70 -6.75 30.71
C VAL A 480 -10.27 -6.87 30.14
N ALA A 481 -9.60 -8.01 30.37
CA ALA A 481 -8.28 -8.29 29.80
C ALA A 481 -8.30 -8.27 28.26
N ASP A 482 -9.37 -8.77 27.64
CA ASP A 482 -9.48 -8.84 26.19
C ASP A 482 -9.74 -7.45 25.58
N LEU A 483 -10.45 -6.55 26.29
CA LEU A 483 -10.52 -5.13 25.93
C LEU A 483 -9.13 -4.47 25.91
N ALA A 484 -8.33 -4.67 26.97
CA ALA A 484 -6.98 -4.11 27.06
C ALA A 484 -6.04 -4.65 25.96
N LYS A 485 -6.09 -5.97 25.70
CA LYS A 485 -5.34 -6.60 24.61
C LYS A 485 -5.74 -6.03 23.24
N SER A 486 -7.04 -5.88 23.00
CA SER A 486 -7.60 -5.34 21.76
C SER A 486 -7.17 -3.89 21.54
N TYR A 487 -7.27 -3.05 22.56
CA TYR A 487 -6.80 -1.66 22.51
C TYR A 487 -5.30 -1.57 22.19
N LYS A 488 -4.46 -2.31 22.92
CA LYS A 488 -3.00 -2.34 22.70
C LYS A 488 -2.66 -2.82 21.28
N ARG A 489 -3.35 -3.85 20.79
CA ARG A 489 -3.18 -4.37 19.43
C ARG A 489 -3.60 -3.33 18.40
N GLN A 490 -4.77 -2.71 18.55
CA GLN A 490 -5.23 -1.71 17.59
C GLN A 490 -4.35 -0.47 17.58
N LEU A 491 -3.82 -0.03 18.72
CA LEU A 491 -2.84 1.04 18.77
C LEU A 491 -1.57 0.68 17.99
N ARG A 492 -1.02 -0.52 18.20
CA ARG A 492 0.15 -1.01 17.45
C ARG A 492 -0.13 -1.16 15.95
N ASN A 493 -1.28 -1.70 15.59
CA ASN A 493 -1.70 -1.94 14.21
C ASN A 493 -1.99 -0.63 13.45
N THR A 494 -2.62 0.33 14.12
CA THR A 494 -2.98 1.65 13.58
C THR A 494 -1.75 2.52 13.40
N LEU A 495 -0.93 2.64 14.44
CA LEU A 495 0.28 3.48 14.41
C LEU A 495 1.46 2.81 13.68
N LYS A 496 1.35 1.51 13.34
CA LYS A 496 2.43 0.69 12.78
C LYS A 496 3.76 0.92 13.51
N ILE A 497 3.74 0.90 14.85
CA ILE A 497 4.94 1.07 15.69
C ILE A 497 5.78 -0.21 15.60
N ASP A 498 6.49 -0.36 14.49
CA ASP A 498 7.50 -1.38 14.27
C ASP A 498 8.77 -0.67 13.76
N PRO A 499 9.69 -0.28 14.67
CA PRO A 499 10.92 0.43 14.31
C PRO A 499 11.86 -0.39 13.41
N LEU A 500 11.61 -1.71 13.26
CA LEU A 500 12.31 -2.61 12.34
C LEU A 500 11.38 -3.10 11.20
N GLY A 501 10.28 -2.40 10.94
CA GLY A 501 9.28 -2.72 9.91
C GLY A 501 9.79 -2.64 8.46
N PHE A 502 11.09 -2.46 8.26
CA PHE A 502 11.74 -2.47 6.95
C PHE A 502 11.63 -3.86 6.33
N GLN A 503 10.81 -3.99 5.29
CA GLN A 503 10.51 -5.30 4.71
C GLN A 503 11.75 -6.04 4.20
N ALA A 504 12.77 -5.31 3.74
CA ALA A 504 14.05 -5.90 3.31
C ALA A 504 14.72 -6.77 4.39
N ILE A 505 14.59 -6.37 5.66
CA ILE A 505 15.35 -6.93 6.78
C ILE A 505 14.44 -7.70 7.75
N LYS A 506 13.18 -7.30 7.84
CA LYS A 506 12.22 -7.84 8.80
C LYS A 506 12.10 -9.37 8.77
N PRO A 507 11.81 -10.04 7.65
CA PRO A 507 11.70 -11.51 7.63
C PRO A 507 12.98 -12.21 8.11
N PHE A 508 14.15 -11.65 7.78
CA PHE A 508 15.44 -12.17 8.19
C PHE A 508 15.65 -12.05 9.70
N VAL A 509 15.39 -10.87 10.28
CA VAL A 509 15.49 -10.64 11.72
C VAL A 509 14.50 -11.50 12.49
N GLU A 510 13.27 -11.65 12.00
CA GLU A 510 12.26 -12.54 12.59
C GLU A 510 12.74 -14.00 12.63
N VAL A 511 13.35 -14.47 11.55
CA VAL A 511 13.94 -15.81 11.46
C VAL A 511 15.14 -15.99 12.38
N MET A 512 16.03 -14.99 12.48
CA MET A 512 17.16 -15.01 13.42
C MET A 512 16.68 -15.10 14.87
N ASN A 513 15.70 -14.25 15.22
CA ASN A 513 15.13 -14.19 16.57
C ASN A 513 14.08 -15.29 16.83
N ASN A 514 13.82 -16.15 15.84
CA ASN A 514 12.80 -17.20 15.88
C ASN A 514 11.40 -16.71 16.29
N ARG A 515 11.02 -15.47 15.96
CA ARG A 515 9.79 -14.86 16.46
C ARG A 515 9.17 -13.96 15.40
N SER A 516 7.89 -14.20 15.10
CA SER A 516 7.14 -13.30 14.23
C SER A 516 6.68 -12.07 15.00
N THR A 517 6.94 -10.88 14.46
CA THR A 517 6.46 -9.62 15.02
C THR A 517 4.95 -9.44 14.83
N TYR A 518 4.35 -10.09 13.82
CA TYR A 518 2.92 -9.98 13.53
C TYR A 518 2.07 -10.77 14.53
N THR A 519 2.37 -12.07 14.69
CA THR A 519 1.62 -12.95 15.61
C THR A 519 2.21 -13.01 17.00
N GLY A 520 3.45 -12.54 17.20
CA GLY A 520 4.20 -12.70 18.44
C GLY A 520 4.69 -14.13 18.71
N SER A 521 4.30 -15.10 17.86
CA SER A 521 4.58 -16.52 18.02
C SER A 521 5.97 -16.92 17.52
N GLU A 522 6.50 -18.00 18.06
CA GLU A 522 7.75 -18.60 17.58
C GLU A 522 7.60 -19.16 16.15
N ILE A 523 8.62 -18.98 15.31
CA ILE A 523 8.63 -19.49 13.93
C ILE A 523 8.88 -21.01 13.94
N ILE A 524 9.96 -21.44 14.59
CA ILE A 524 10.23 -22.83 14.96
C ILE A 524 9.69 -23.02 16.38
N PRO A 525 8.64 -23.82 16.55
CA PRO A 525 8.06 -23.98 17.87
C PRO A 525 8.99 -24.76 18.79
N TYR A 526 8.95 -24.42 20.07
CA TYR A 526 9.83 -24.94 21.13
C TYR A 526 10.21 -26.42 21.01
N TYR A 527 9.25 -27.31 20.74
CA TYR A 527 9.48 -28.76 20.66
C TYR A 527 10.31 -29.21 19.43
N MET A 528 10.54 -28.34 18.44
CA MET A 528 11.37 -28.58 17.27
C MET A 528 12.73 -27.87 17.35
N GLN A 529 12.92 -26.96 18.32
CA GLN A 529 14.16 -26.18 18.42
C GLN A 529 15.39 -27.05 18.76
N THR A 530 15.18 -28.19 19.41
CA THR A 530 16.24 -29.15 19.76
C THR A 530 16.58 -30.12 18.63
N LEU A 531 15.85 -30.09 17.52
CA LEU A 531 16.13 -30.91 16.34
C LEU A 531 17.21 -30.26 15.49
N GLU A 532 17.97 -31.09 14.77
CA GLU A 532 18.88 -30.64 13.71
C GLU A 532 18.15 -29.70 12.74
N PRO A 533 18.78 -28.63 12.24
CA PRO A 533 18.11 -27.66 11.35
C PRO A 533 17.38 -28.33 10.18
N THR A 534 17.99 -29.33 9.54
CA THR A 534 17.39 -30.04 8.40
C THR A 534 16.12 -30.82 8.75
N GLU A 535 15.97 -31.22 10.01
CA GLU A 535 14.81 -31.97 10.54
C GLU A 535 13.70 -31.05 11.06
N GLN A 536 13.91 -29.73 11.08
CA GLN A 536 12.92 -28.74 11.47
C GLN A 536 11.89 -28.51 10.34
N SER A 537 11.10 -29.55 10.06
CA SER A 537 10.03 -29.52 9.07
C SER A 537 8.75 -30.17 9.62
N ARG A 538 7.61 -29.80 9.04
CA ARG A 538 6.29 -30.37 9.35
C ARG A 538 5.70 -30.98 8.10
N TYR A 539 4.68 -31.82 8.28
CA TYR A 539 3.89 -32.32 7.16
C TYR A 539 3.39 -31.20 6.23
N GLY A 540 2.96 -30.07 6.80
CA GLY A 540 2.49 -28.91 6.06
C GLY A 540 3.58 -27.92 5.60
N THR A 541 4.86 -28.20 5.86
CA THR A 541 5.96 -27.36 5.33
C THR A 541 6.04 -27.52 3.82
N ASN A 542 6.24 -26.42 3.11
CA ASN A 542 6.35 -26.43 1.65
C ASN A 542 7.46 -27.38 1.16
N GLU A 543 7.15 -28.21 0.17
CA GLU A 543 8.06 -29.26 -0.31
C GLU A 543 9.30 -28.68 -0.99
N PHE A 544 9.18 -27.57 -1.72
CA PHE A 544 10.36 -26.86 -2.25
C PHE A 544 11.27 -26.37 -1.11
N ALA A 545 10.70 -25.71 -0.10
CA ALA A 545 11.46 -25.25 1.06
C ALA A 545 12.09 -26.41 1.84
N ARG A 546 11.45 -27.58 1.89
CA ARG A 546 12.02 -28.80 2.46
C ARG A 546 13.23 -29.29 1.67
N LEU A 547 13.08 -29.49 0.37
CA LEU A 547 14.16 -30.01 -0.48
C LEU A 547 15.39 -29.08 -0.47
N VAL A 548 15.16 -27.79 -0.68
CA VAL A 548 16.23 -26.78 -0.68
C VAL A 548 16.81 -26.59 0.72
N GLY A 549 15.95 -26.50 1.74
CA GLY A 549 16.39 -26.31 3.12
C GLY A 549 17.29 -27.44 3.60
N THR A 550 16.85 -28.68 3.41
CA THR A 550 17.64 -29.87 3.74
C THR A 550 18.96 -29.92 2.96
N SER A 551 18.94 -29.60 1.66
CA SER A 551 20.17 -29.59 0.83
C SER A 551 21.19 -28.53 1.24
N LEU A 552 20.73 -27.39 1.77
CA LEU A 552 21.60 -26.28 2.19
C LEU A 552 21.96 -26.33 3.68
N GLY A 553 21.50 -27.35 4.42
CA GLY A 553 21.73 -27.44 5.87
C GLY A 553 20.97 -26.40 6.69
N ILE A 554 19.92 -25.80 6.13
CA ILE A 554 19.10 -24.77 6.79
C ILE A 554 17.71 -25.30 7.12
N SER A 555 17.08 -24.71 8.13
CA SER A 555 15.72 -25.08 8.55
C SER A 555 14.67 -24.85 7.46
N PRO A 556 13.96 -25.90 6.98
CA PRO A 556 12.88 -25.76 6.02
C PRO A 556 11.78 -24.77 6.44
N ILE A 557 11.42 -24.78 7.73
CA ILE A 557 10.42 -23.84 8.29
C ILE A 557 10.92 -22.39 8.16
N LYS A 558 12.19 -22.13 8.46
CA LYS A 558 12.77 -20.79 8.33
C LYS A 558 12.85 -20.34 6.88
N LEU A 559 13.25 -21.24 5.96
CA LEU A 559 13.31 -20.94 4.53
C LEU A 559 11.92 -20.62 3.98
N GLU A 560 10.91 -21.44 4.31
CA GLU A 560 9.52 -21.16 3.92
C GLU A 560 9.04 -19.80 4.44
N TYR A 561 9.37 -19.47 5.70
CA TYR A 561 9.03 -18.17 6.29
C TYR A 561 9.65 -17.00 5.51
N LEU A 562 10.94 -17.08 5.15
CA LEU A 562 11.61 -16.06 4.35
C LEU A 562 10.97 -15.91 2.97
N MET A 563 10.72 -17.02 2.28
CA MET A 563 10.11 -16.99 0.94
C MET A 563 8.72 -16.36 0.97
N ARG A 564 7.89 -16.70 1.97
CA ARG A 564 6.58 -16.06 2.18
C ARG A 564 6.70 -14.59 2.56
N GLY A 565 7.67 -14.24 3.41
CA GLY A 565 7.92 -12.88 3.86
C GLY A 565 8.32 -11.94 2.71
N TYR A 566 9.21 -12.39 1.82
CA TYR A 566 9.65 -11.58 0.68
C TYR A 566 8.70 -11.65 -0.51
N GLY A 567 8.05 -12.79 -0.75
CA GLY A 567 7.13 -12.98 -1.87
C GLY A 567 5.73 -12.41 -1.64
N GLY A 568 5.38 -12.06 -0.40
CA GLY A 568 4.05 -11.54 -0.06
C GLY A 568 2.93 -12.54 -0.36
N THR A 569 1.75 -12.02 -0.72
CA THR A 569 0.57 -12.87 -0.94
C THR A 569 0.70 -13.72 -2.21
N LEU A 570 1.07 -13.11 -3.33
CA LEU A 570 1.25 -13.81 -4.60
C LEU A 570 2.41 -14.83 -4.54
N GLY A 571 3.52 -14.51 -3.87
CA GLY A 571 4.58 -15.48 -3.60
C GLY A 571 4.10 -16.65 -2.75
N GLY A 572 3.21 -16.41 -1.80
CA GLY A 572 2.53 -17.46 -1.04
C GLY A 572 1.66 -18.38 -1.92
N TYR A 573 1.01 -17.87 -2.97
CA TYR A 573 0.26 -18.68 -3.93
C TYR A 573 1.19 -19.51 -4.81
N LEU A 574 2.26 -18.89 -5.32
CA LEU A 574 3.29 -19.60 -6.09
C LEU A 574 3.88 -20.76 -5.29
N LEU A 575 4.22 -20.52 -4.01
CA LEU A 575 4.65 -21.58 -3.10
C LEU A 575 3.60 -22.68 -2.95
N GLY A 576 2.31 -22.34 -2.82
CA GLY A 576 1.24 -23.35 -2.76
C GLY A 576 1.13 -24.20 -4.04
N MET A 577 1.30 -23.58 -5.20
CA MET A 577 1.30 -24.28 -6.49
C MET A 577 2.53 -25.19 -6.63
N THR A 578 3.72 -24.70 -6.30
CA THR A 578 4.95 -25.50 -6.35
C THR A 578 4.91 -26.64 -5.35
N ASP A 579 4.29 -26.46 -4.17
CA ASP A 579 4.07 -27.52 -3.20
C ASP A 579 3.25 -28.67 -3.78
N ALA A 580 2.09 -28.35 -4.40
CA ALA A 580 1.23 -29.36 -5.01
C ALA A 580 1.95 -30.16 -6.11
N MET A 581 2.67 -29.46 -6.99
CA MET A 581 3.43 -30.08 -8.09
C MET A 581 4.59 -30.95 -7.57
N LEU A 582 5.38 -30.44 -6.62
CA LEU A 582 6.54 -31.16 -6.11
C LEU A 582 6.14 -32.34 -5.26
N ARG A 583 5.07 -32.24 -4.45
CA ARG A 583 4.55 -33.39 -3.70
C ARG A 583 4.08 -34.50 -4.62
N GLN A 584 3.42 -34.14 -5.72
CA GLN A 584 3.07 -35.10 -6.76
C GLN A 584 4.32 -35.77 -7.38
N ALA A 585 5.39 -35.01 -7.62
CA ALA A 585 6.63 -35.54 -8.17
C ALA A 585 7.46 -36.37 -7.17
N THR A 586 7.47 -36.00 -5.88
CA THR A 586 8.22 -36.69 -4.81
C THR A 586 7.43 -37.84 -4.17
N GLY A 587 6.21 -38.11 -4.65
CA GLY A 587 5.36 -39.17 -4.11
C GLY A 587 4.84 -38.89 -2.69
N ARG A 588 4.81 -37.62 -2.26
CA ARG A 588 4.21 -37.22 -0.99
C ARG A 588 2.77 -36.79 -1.20
N ASP A 589 1.94 -37.08 -0.20
CA ASP A 589 0.54 -36.70 -0.26
C ASP A 589 0.35 -35.17 -0.18
N PHE A 590 -0.44 -34.64 -1.11
CA PHE A 590 -0.96 -33.28 -1.06
C PHE A 590 -2.39 -33.31 -0.52
N LEU A 591 -2.60 -32.72 0.65
CA LEU A 591 -3.94 -32.55 1.21
C LEU A 591 -4.59 -31.34 0.57
N THR A 592 -5.68 -31.56 -0.16
CA THR A 592 -6.41 -30.48 -0.83
C THR A 592 -6.88 -29.45 0.20
N PRO A 593 -6.51 -28.17 0.07
CA PRO A 593 -6.89 -27.14 1.02
C PRO A 593 -8.42 -27.02 1.09
N ARG A 594 -8.92 -26.67 2.27
CA ARG A 594 -10.34 -26.31 2.45
C ARG A 594 -10.64 -24.94 1.84
N ILE A 595 -11.92 -24.61 1.66
CA ILE A 595 -12.36 -23.33 1.09
C ILE A 595 -11.80 -22.14 1.89
N ASP A 596 -11.77 -22.24 3.22
CA ASP A 596 -11.19 -21.24 4.14
C ASP A 596 -9.65 -21.14 4.11
N GLN A 597 -8.99 -22.04 3.38
CA GLN A 597 -7.53 -22.09 3.22
C GLN A 597 -7.09 -21.81 1.77
N MET A 598 -8.04 -21.79 0.83
CA MET A 598 -7.75 -21.52 -0.56
C MET A 598 -7.20 -20.10 -0.75
N PRO A 599 -6.25 -19.90 -1.70
CA PRO A 599 -5.88 -18.59 -2.21
C PRO A 599 -7.11 -17.70 -2.46
N VAL A 600 -6.99 -16.40 -2.19
CA VAL A 600 -8.07 -15.40 -2.28
C VAL A 600 -9.19 -15.61 -1.25
N LEU A 601 -9.82 -16.79 -1.22
CA LEU A 601 -10.99 -17.10 -0.39
C LEU A 601 -10.70 -17.10 1.11
N LYS A 602 -9.49 -17.50 1.54
CA LYS A 602 -9.07 -17.48 2.96
C LYS A 602 -9.17 -16.10 3.63
N ARG A 603 -9.24 -15.01 2.85
CA ARG A 603 -9.42 -13.64 3.36
C ARG A 603 -10.88 -13.33 3.71
N PHE A 604 -11.82 -14.03 3.07
CA PHE A 604 -13.26 -13.83 3.19
C PHE A 604 -13.95 -14.93 3.98
N PHE A 605 -13.28 -16.04 4.26
CA PHE A 605 -13.83 -17.12 5.06
C PHE A 605 -13.09 -17.29 6.37
N GLY A 606 -13.88 -17.49 7.42
CA GLY A 606 -13.42 -17.95 8.70
C GLY A 606 -13.01 -19.40 8.64
N THR A 607 -12.12 -19.78 9.55
CA THR A 607 -11.84 -21.19 9.74
C THR A 607 -13.05 -21.81 10.41
N GLU A 608 -13.69 -22.78 9.76
CA GLU A 608 -14.74 -23.62 10.33
C GLU A 608 -14.31 -24.20 11.69
N PHE A 609 -13.01 -24.50 11.80
CA PHE A 609 -12.32 -24.96 13.00
C PHE A 609 -11.46 -23.86 13.60
N GLY A 610 -12.13 -22.84 14.15
CA GLY A 610 -11.52 -21.68 14.79
C GLY A 610 -10.31 -22.00 15.68
N GLY A 611 -9.24 -21.23 15.53
CA GLY A 611 -8.06 -21.33 16.39
C GLY A 611 -8.22 -20.64 17.75
N GLY A 612 -9.32 -19.91 17.95
CA GLY A 612 -9.56 -19.08 19.13
C GLY A 612 -9.58 -19.91 20.40
N LEU A 613 -10.46 -20.91 20.49
CA LEU A 613 -10.54 -21.77 21.69
C LEU A 613 -9.21 -22.44 22.04
N GLN A 614 -8.46 -22.86 21.02
CA GLN A 614 -7.13 -23.42 21.19
C GLN A 614 -6.13 -22.40 21.73
N GLN A 615 -6.12 -21.17 21.21
CA GLN A 615 -5.29 -20.08 21.72
C GLN A 615 -5.64 -19.76 23.17
N GLN A 616 -6.93 -19.59 23.48
CA GLN A 616 -7.42 -19.35 24.84
C GLN A 616 -6.98 -20.45 25.81
N PHE A 617 -7.02 -21.71 25.37
CA PHE A 617 -6.53 -22.84 26.16
C PHE A 617 -5.03 -22.73 26.46
N TYR A 618 -4.20 -22.39 25.47
CA TYR A 618 -2.76 -22.26 25.69
C TYR A 618 -2.39 -21.04 26.55
N GLU A 619 -3.12 -19.93 26.42
CA GLU A 619 -2.99 -18.78 27.32
C GLU A 619 -3.29 -19.19 28.76
N LEU A 620 -4.44 -19.84 28.98
CA LEU A 620 -4.83 -20.36 30.29
C LEU A 620 -3.81 -21.35 30.86
N ARG A 621 -3.33 -22.28 30.02
CA ARG A 621 -2.29 -23.25 30.40
C ARG A 621 -1.01 -22.55 30.83
N THR A 622 -0.60 -21.52 30.09
CA THR A 622 0.62 -20.76 30.38
C THR A 622 0.51 -20.04 31.73
N GLU A 623 -0.62 -19.40 32.03
CA GLU A 623 -0.85 -18.79 33.34
C GLU A 623 -0.92 -19.84 34.47
N SER A 624 -1.54 -20.99 34.20
CA SER A 624 -1.61 -22.12 35.13
C SER A 624 -0.22 -22.69 35.45
N ASP A 625 0.65 -22.85 34.45
CA ASP A 625 2.01 -23.34 34.64
C ASP A 625 2.88 -22.30 35.36
N ARG A 626 2.73 -21.01 35.02
CA ARG A 626 3.41 -19.90 35.68
C ARG A 626 3.07 -19.85 37.17
N LEU A 627 1.79 -20.01 37.54
CA LEU A 627 1.35 -20.12 38.93
C LEU A 627 2.13 -21.23 39.68
N ILE A 628 2.21 -22.43 39.11
CA ILE A 628 2.88 -23.57 39.74
C ILE A 628 4.39 -23.34 39.86
N GLN A 629 5.02 -22.76 38.83
CA GLN A 629 6.43 -22.40 38.88
C GLN A 629 6.73 -21.38 40.00
N THR A 630 5.87 -20.37 40.15
CA THR A 630 5.99 -19.39 41.25
C THR A 630 5.77 -20.04 42.61
N ILE A 631 4.76 -20.91 42.76
CA ILE A 631 4.52 -21.69 43.99
C ILE A 631 5.74 -22.54 44.34
N ASN A 632 6.32 -23.26 43.38
CA ASN A 632 7.48 -24.11 43.60
C ASN A 632 8.72 -23.30 43.98
N LYS A 633 8.91 -22.12 43.37
CA LYS A 633 9.99 -21.19 43.73
C LYS A 633 9.82 -20.69 45.18
N MET A 634 8.64 -20.22 45.56
CA MET A 634 8.37 -19.74 46.93
C MET A 634 8.54 -20.85 47.98
N LYS A 635 8.12 -22.09 47.66
CA LYS A 635 8.36 -23.26 48.51
C LYS A 635 9.85 -23.55 48.68
N LYS A 636 10.62 -23.49 47.59
CA LYS A 636 12.08 -23.71 47.62
C LYS A 636 12.81 -22.63 48.43
N GLU A 637 12.30 -21.40 48.42
CA GLU A 637 12.83 -20.25 49.16
C GLU A 637 12.29 -20.14 50.60
N ASN A 638 11.46 -21.07 51.06
CA ASN A 638 10.81 -21.05 52.39
C ASN A 638 9.95 -19.79 52.67
N ARG A 639 9.41 -19.15 51.62
CA ARG A 639 8.57 -17.94 51.71
C ARG A 639 7.10 -18.30 51.94
N TRP A 640 6.79 -18.93 53.07
CA TRP A 640 5.48 -19.52 53.35
C TRP A 640 4.33 -18.51 53.45
N ASP A 641 4.57 -17.34 54.06
CA ASP A 641 3.55 -16.30 54.22
C ASP A 641 3.17 -15.69 52.85
N GLU A 642 4.18 -15.40 52.03
CA GLU A 642 3.99 -14.90 50.67
C GLU A 642 3.31 -15.93 49.77
N LEU A 643 3.64 -17.22 49.94
CA LEU A 643 2.99 -18.31 49.24
C LEU A 643 1.50 -18.38 49.58
N GLN A 644 1.14 -18.29 50.86
CA GLN A 644 -0.27 -18.31 51.27
C GLN A 644 -1.04 -17.14 50.69
N ALA A 645 -0.49 -15.92 50.76
CA ALA A 645 -1.10 -14.74 50.15
C ALA A 645 -1.23 -14.89 48.63
N TYR A 646 -0.20 -15.40 47.96
CA TYR A 646 -0.18 -15.60 46.51
C TYR A 646 -1.23 -16.63 46.04
N VAL A 647 -1.38 -17.74 46.75
CA VAL A 647 -2.39 -18.77 46.49
C VAL A 647 -3.80 -18.25 46.81
N ALA A 648 -3.96 -17.53 47.92
CA ALA A 648 -5.25 -16.95 48.32
C ALA A 648 -5.77 -15.93 47.31
N ASN A 649 -4.87 -15.16 46.69
CA ASN A 649 -5.20 -14.20 45.63
C ASN A 649 -5.42 -14.84 44.26
N ARG A 650 -5.15 -16.15 44.08
CA ARG A 650 -5.25 -16.85 42.79
C ARG A 650 -6.02 -18.17 42.90
N LYS A 651 -7.02 -18.22 43.76
CA LYS A 651 -7.85 -19.43 44.01
C LYS A 651 -8.46 -19.99 42.73
N GLY A 652 -8.88 -19.14 41.80
CA GLY A 652 -9.43 -19.57 40.50
C GLY A 652 -8.44 -20.39 39.67
N LEU A 653 -7.20 -19.90 39.47
CA LEU A 653 -6.17 -20.65 38.74
C LEU A 653 -5.76 -21.95 39.43
N VAL A 654 -5.81 -21.99 40.77
CA VAL A 654 -5.53 -23.20 41.55
C VAL A 654 -6.64 -24.24 41.37
N SER A 655 -7.91 -23.83 41.49
CA SER A 655 -9.06 -24.74 41.41
C SER A 655 -9.27 -25.33 40.02
N THR A 656 -8.88 -24.59 38.97
CA THR A 656 -9.04 -24.98 37.56
C THR A 656 -7.86 -25.80 37.01
N ARG A 657 -6.77 -25.96 37.78
CA ARG A 657 -5.53 -26.63 37.32
C ARG A 657 -5.78 -28.06 36.83
N SER A 658 -6.61 -28.83 37.53
CA SER A 658 -6.84 -30.23 37.20
C SER A 658 -7.51 -30.41 35.83
N GLN A 659 -8.43 -29.50 35.50
CA GLN A 659 -9.15 -29.41 34.24
C GLN A 659 -8.20 -28.96 33.12
N VAL A 660 -7.35 -27.97 33.39
CA VAL A 660 -6.30 -27.53 32.44
C VAL A 660 -5.37 -28.70 32.08
N LEU A 661 -4.91 -29.48 33.07
CA LEU A 661 -4.07 -30.65 32.83
C LEU A 661 -4.80 -31.76 32.05
N ALA A 662 -6.09 -31.96 32.30
CA ALA A 662 -6.90 -32.92 31.55
C ALA A 662 -7.02 -32.51 30.06
N LEU A 663 -7.25 -31.21 29.79
CA LEU A 663 -7.25 -30.67 28.43
C LEU A 663 -5.87 -30.73 27.78
N ASP A 664 -4.78 -30.49 28.51
CA ASP A 664 -3.42 -30.61 27.97
C ASP A 664 -3.10 -32.04 27.52
N ARG A 665 -3.47 -33.05 28.34
CA ARG A 665 -3.36 -34.47 27.96
C ARG A 665 -4.21 -34.79 26.73
N PHE A 666 -5.45 -34.30 26.68
CA PHE A 666 -6.32 -34.47 25.51
C PHE A 666 -5.69 -33.87 24.26
N MET A 667 -5.21 -32.63 24.32
CA MET A 667 -4.57 -31.94 23.19
C MET A 667 -3.29 -32.64 22.74
N ALA A 668 -2.50 -33.18 23.68
CA ALA A 668 -1.33 -33.99 23.36
C ALA A 668 -1.70 -35.30 22.65
N ASN A 669 -2.73 -36.00 23.12
CA ASN A 669 -3.25 -37.21 22.48
C ASN A 669 -3.81 -36.92 21.09
N TRP A 670 -4.58 -35.84 20.95
CA TRP A 670 -5.13 -35.38 19.69
C TRP A 670 -4.03 -35.11 18.65
N ARG A 671 -2.96 -34.39 19.03
CA ARG A 671 -1.79 -34.15 18.16
C ARG A 671 -1.15 -35.46 17.71
N ARG A 672 -0.91 -36.40 18.64
CA ARG A 672 -0.33 -37.72 18.32
C ARG A 672 -1.22 -38.56 17.40
N GLN A 673 -2.54 -38.47 17.53
CA GLN A 673 -3.46 -39.16 16.63
C GLN A 673 -3.46 -38.51 15.24
N ARG A 674 -3.50 -37.17 15.17
CA ARG A 674 -3.47 -36.41 13.92
C ARG A 674 -2.19 -36.72 13.15
N ASP A 675 -1.05 -36.72 13.84
CA ASP A 675 0.24 -37.00 13.22
C ASP A 675 0.31 -38.45 12.71
N ARG A 676 -0.28 -39.42 13.42
CA ARG A 676 -0.41 -40.80 12.90
C ARG A 676 -1.26 -40.87 11.63
N VAL A 677 -2.37 -40.13 11.55
CA VAL A 677 -3.21 -40.07 10.35
C VAL A 677 -2.44 -39.45 9.18
N LEU A 678 -1.72 -38.35 9.41
CA LEU A 678 -0.92 -37.68 8.38
C LEU A 678 0.15 -38.59 7.77
N HIS A 679 0.79 -39.43 8.58
CA HIS A 679 1.85 -40.37 8.15
C HIS A 679 1.34 -41.76 7.76
N SER A 680 0.03 -42.00 7.77
CA SER A 680 -0.54 -43.28 7.33
C SER A 680 -0.53 -43.44 5.79
N ASP A 681 -0.79 -44.64 5.28
CA ASP A 681 -0.92 -44.90 3.83
C ASP A 681 -2.34 -44.63 3.31
N LEU A 682 -3.18 -43.96 4.09
CA LEU A 682 -4.55 -43.62 3.68
C LEU A 682 -4.54 -42.62 2.53
N SER A 683 -5.55 -42.69 1.65
CA SER A 683 -5.69 -41.70 0.57
C SER A 683 -5.78 -40.26 1.12
N PRO A 684 -5.27 -39.24 0.40
CA PRO A 684 -5.32 -37.85 0.85
C PRO A 684 -6.72 -37.36 1.24
N LYS A 685 -7.75 -37.83 0.53
CA LYS A 685 -9.15 -37.50 0.82
C LYS A 685 -9.58 -38.07 2.17
N VAL A 686 -9.31 -39.35 2.43
CA VAL A 686 -9.65 -40.00 3.71
C VAL A 686 -8.88 -39.37 4.87
N LYS A 687 -7.59 -39.05 4.68
CA LYS A 687 -6.81 -38.32 5.69
C LYS A 687 -7.47 -36.99 6.05
N LYS A 688 -7.89 -36.23 5.04
CA LYS A 688 -8.56 -34.94 5.22
C LYS A 688 -9.85 -35.10 6.03
N ASP A 689 -10.73 -36.01 5.63
CA ASP A 689 -12.02 -36.23 6.29
C ASP A 689 -11.85 -36.63 7.76
N ILE A 690 -10.90 -37.53 8.05
CA ILE A 690 -10.58 -37.93 9.44
C ILE A 690 -10.06 -36.74 10.24
N ILE A 691 -9.15 -35.95 9.67
CA ILE A 691 -8.58 -34.78 10.35
C ILE A 691 -9.65 -33.73 10.65
N GLU A 692 -10.58 -33.50 9.73
CA GLU A 692 -11.69 -32.57 9.93
C GLU A 692 -12.63 -33.05 11.05
N GLN A 693 -12.97 -34.34 11.11
CA GLN A 693 -13.72 -34.92 12.23
C GLN A 693 -12.97 -34.81 13.57
N MET A 694 -11.66 -35.01 13.54
CA MET A 694 -10.81 -34.82 14.71
C MET A 694 -10.79 -33.35 15.16
N MET A 695 -10.84 -32.39 14.23
CA MET A 695 -10.95 -30.96 14.56
C MET A 695 -12.31 -30.63 15.17
N LEU A 696 -13.43 -31.16 14.66
CA LEU A 696 -14.75 -31.02 15.28
C LEU A 696 -14.73 -31.50 16.74
N THR A 697 -14.17 -32.70 16.96
CA THR A 697 -14.09 -33.31 18.30
C THR A 697 -13.22 -32.47 19.24
N ARG A 698 -12.11 -31.93 18.74
CA ARG A 698 -11.24 -31.02 19.49
C ARG A 698 -12.00 -29.77 19.90
N ASP A 699 -12.66 -29.11 18.96
CA ASP A 699 -13.31 -27.83 19.20
C ASP A 699 -14.49 -27.98 20.15
N ALA A 700 -15.32 -29.02 19.96
CA ALA A 700 -16.38 -29.39 20.90
C ALA A 700 -15.85 -29.60 22.32
N ARG A 701 -14.67 -30.23 22.48
CA ARG A 701 -14.04 -30.41 23.79
C ARG A 701 -13.51 -29.10 24.37
N LEU A 702 -13.06 -28.18 23.53
CA LEU A 702 -12.56 -26.87 23.93
C LEU A 702 -13.66 -25.82 24.13
N MET A 703 -14.92 -26.08 23.79
CA MET A 703 -16.05 -25.17 24.04
C MET A 703 -16.22 -24.80 25.53
N TYR A 704 -15.73 -25.64 26.45
CA TYR A 704 -15.73 -25.35 27.88
C TYR A 704 -14.58 -24.41 28.34
N VAL A 705 -13.59 -24.14 27.48
CA VAL A 705 -12.43 -23.30 27.83
C VAL A 705 -12.81 -21.87 28.26
N PRO A 706 -13.77 -21.18 27.62
CA PRO A 706 -14.19 -19.84 28.06
C PRO A 706 -14.74 -19.84 29.49
N GLU A 707 -15.59 -20.80 29.84
CA GLU A 707 -16.10 -20.97 31.21
C GLU A 707 -14.96 -21.28 32.20
N LEU A 708 -14.00 -22.11 31.78
CA LEU A 708 -12.84 -22.42 32.60
C LEU A 708 -11.98 -21.17 32.84
N ARG A 709 -11.78 -20.31 31.83
CA ARG A 709 -11.06 -19.04 31.98
C ARG A 709 -11.75 -18.09 32.94
N LYS A 710 -13.08 -17.96 32.82
CA LYS A 710 -13.90 -17.16 33.73
C LYS A 710 -13.77 -17.65 35.18
N ALA A 711 -13.77 -18.96 35.38
CA ALA A 711 -13.53 -19.56 36.70
C ALA A 711 -12.08 -19.41 37.19
N SER A 712 -11.10 -19.27 36.27
CA SER A 712 -9.69 -19.08 36.62
C SER A 712 -9.36 -17.68 37.13
N ASP A 713 -10.19 -16.67 36.83
CA ASP A 713 -9.96 -15.25 37.19
C ASP A 713 -8.57 -14.77 36.73
N LEU A 714 -8.40 -14.70 35.40
CA LEU A 714 -7.09 -14.41 34.79
C LEU A 714 -6.63 -12.97 35.13
N PRO A 715 -5.35 -12.78 35.51
CA PRO A 715 -4.84 -11.45 35.84
C PRO A 715 -4.75 -10.55 34.61
N VAL A 716 -5.21 -9.29 34.75
CA VAL A 716 -5.03 -8.26 33.72
C VAL A 716 -3.58 -7.76 33.75
N ARG A 717 -2.85 -7.90 32.63
CA ARG A 717 -1.49 -7.38 32.49
C ARG A 717 -1.41 -6.38 31.34
N PHE A 718 -1.16 -5.12 31.65
CA PHE A 718 -1.01 -4.05 30.66
C PHE A 718 0.36 -4.10 29.95
N VAL A 719 1.38 -4.67 30.59
CA VAL A 719 2.76 -4.77 30.08
C VAL A 719 3.31 -6.18 30.32
N GLU A 720 3.62 -6.87 29.22
CA GLU A 720 4.58 -7.98 29.11
C GLU A 720 5.48 -7.70 27.90
#